data_AF-A0AAE3VDX0-F1
#
_entry.id   AF-A0AAE3VDX0-F1
#
_cell.length_a   1.000
_cell.length_b   1.000
_cell.length_c   1.000
_cell.angle_alpha   90.00
_cell.angle_beta   90.00
_cell.angle_gamma   90.00
#
_symmetry.space_group_name_H-M   'P 1'
#
loop_
_entity.id
_entity.type
_entity.pdbx_description
1 polymer ?
#
loop_
_entity_poly.entity_id
_entity_poly.type
_entity_poly.pdbx_seq_one_letter_code
_entity_poly.pdbx_strand_id
1 'polypeptide(L)'
;MMSKLLGGILSVMALASMPVTAQPAAWTKVDELNYRLDYPLGTFELFGKTGGLRLTPRDGREANLTFFQWHDSYVYETMAAGKVEKVALVEGDLQMEGVWGTRDEAPPLRYQLTLTPGEAGLRLRLVVRKTGPLKLVAGVRGHLSVEAQDDNDRALVEPWLNTSLLDAFVTRYKLMKVGRIAGNGIAIAVSDYRSARITGGGKGRKSLEFAMTEEKDFPDDGSLEVNVDLSFVAMPTSYPVFRVDMAAPLSLSATAPAEVSQYRKCEIDVDLRGTWDNPFDPQDVSLDAEVTCSWGPSYVLPGFFMQPYKAERIDGKDAFYPEGDGCWKVRLVGLGLGEMQVKLVARDRSGRVEFALPAPIRVVAGKERGFVRQSPIDPYYFIHDNGDSYVPIGHNVPIYRSGPYGETKALEAMAANGENWNRWWMSSHGFGIEWERQLGRYRQKQSAQIDYVLDVAEELDMTYMMCMDTHQDFRNPGWKGNPYNSVNGGPCEKAVDWFTNEEAKRLYRQRLRYTVARWTYSQRIMCWEFGNEFEGWSGSPAETVIEWHREMAPVLAALDPYDHLISTSWWGKTGPVACWEIPEMDIVQTHCYTNDDMNVAIPTIRYCQTQRTNHAKPHVFAEFGIRSHASTADKDPDGWYLHNSGWAAIHSGCNGNPMSWWHENYIAPNNLYFHFQALRNFVNGLPFGREVWRPLAIRKPEIPPSEAGPGANDALIKPVAGFRKAAVTEFRVGEDGTINDDQELLSTLQGEGHGDKRTFPTFLVNYPDAGQFKLKVDTVSNSGHLKIYIDDVLALDREFPCGDGVGKSSKWQEQWQLWQCEYDEELAIPVPAGERRIRVENHGKDWVRIPYFIFTGCRRIVHRDVICAGMMCDSVGIVWLQNGMSSWFNHVLKQVSPLPAATYGVEVAKDGRYRVEWWETWKGTVSHSQEVEARDGVLLLEPGPLATDVAAKIFPIR
;
A
#
# COMPACT_ATOMS: atom_id res chain seq x y z
N MET A 1 -10.65 41.65 20.05
CA MET A 1 -9.64 42.73 20.00
C MET A 1 -8.21 42.18 19.80
N MET A 2 -8.05 41.09 19.05
CA MET A 2 -6.77 40.36 18.91
C MET A 2 -6.54 39.85 17.48
N SER A 3 -6.99 40.62 16.47
CA SER A 3 -6.66 40.38 15.05
C SER A 3 -5.42 41.14 14.58
N LYS A 4 -4.59 41.65 15.52
CA LYS A 4 -3.41 42.49 15.23
C LYS A 4 -2.06 41.88 15.64
N LEU A 5 -1.99 40.62 16.08
CA LEU A 5 -0.71 39.98 16.45
C LEU A 5 -0.18 38.91 15.48
N LEU A 6 -0.92 38.53 14.44
CA LEU A 6 -0.46 37.54 13.42
C LEU A 6 -0.02 38.16 12.09
N GLY A 7 -0.12 39.49 11.93
CA GLY A 7 0.38 40.21 10.76
C GLY A 7 1.89 40.53 10.80
N GLY A 8 2.63 40.03 11.80
CA GLY A 8 4.01 40.44 12.09
C GLY A 8 5.12 39.56 11.49
N ILE A 9 4.81 38.44 10.84
CA ILE A 9 5.84 37.51 10.29
C ILE A 9 5.68 37.32 8.76
N LEU A 10 4.62 37.85 8.16
CA LEU A 10 4.34 37.72 6.71
C LEU A 10 4.86 38.88 5.84
N SER A 11 5.69 39.77 6.38
CA SER A 11 6.22 40.92 5.61
C SER A 11 7.49 41.53 6.21
N VAL A 12 8.62 40.83 6.19
CA VAL A 12 9.97 41.46 6.09
C VAL A 12 10.97 40.49 5.43
N MET A 13 10.92 40.39 4.11
CA MET A 13 12.08 40.73 3.30
C MET A 13 11.56 41.62 2.18
N ALA A 14 11.29 42.88 2.56
CA ALA A 14 11.52 43.94 1.60
C ALA A 14 12.96 43.78 1.14
N LEU A 15 13.15 43.53 -0.16
CA LEU A 15 14.34 44.00 -0.86
C LEU A 15 14.59 45.41 -0.32
N ALA A 16 15.64 45.57 0.49
CA ALA A 16 16.15 46.90 0.79
C ALA A 16 16.62 47.44 -0.56
N SER A 17 15.72 48.14 -1.25
CA SER A 17 15.96 48.83 -2.49
C SER A 17 16.90 49.99 -2.19
N MET A 18 18.20 49.72 -2.20
CA MET A 18 19.13 50.70 -2.73
C MET A 18 18.92 50.70 -4.24
N PRO A 19 18.68 51.86 -4.89
CA PRO A 19 18.68 51.95 -6.33
C PRO A 19 20.14 51.89 -6.78
N VAL A 20 20.72 50.69 -6.75
CA VAL A 20 21.80 50.36 -7.67
C VAL A 20 21.05 49.88 -8.90
N THR A 21 21.10 50.67 -9.97
CA THR A 21 20.89 50.14 -11.32
C THR A 21 21.98 49.09 -11.55
N ALA A 22 21.79 47.90 -10.99
CA ALA A 22 22.63 46.76 -11.25
C ALA A 22 22.34 46.40 -12.71
N GLN A 23 23.35 46.51 -13.57
CA GLN A 23 23.25 45.88 -14.88
C GLN A 23 22.89 44.41 -14.65
N PRO A 24 21.93 43.84 -15.42
CA PRO A 24 21.66 42.42 -15.34
C PRO A 24 22.99 41.67 -15.55
N ALA A 25 23.23 40.64 -14.74
CA ALA A 25 24.43 39.84 -14.86
C ALA A 25 24.53 39.32 -16.31
N ALA A 26 25.70 39.43 -16.91
CA ALA A 26 25.94 39.00 -18.29
C ALA A 26 26.85 37.78 -18.33
N TRP A 27 26.54 36.85 -19.22
CA TRP A 27 27.36 35.66 -19.42
C TRP A 27 28.76 36.03 -19.91
N THR A 28 29.78 35.55 -19.20
CA THR A 28 31.18 35.62 -19.60
C THR A 28 31.59 34.26 -20.16
N LYS A 29 32.11 34.23 -21.38
CA LYS A 29 32.62 32.99 -21.99
C LYS A 29 33.95 32.60 -21.33
N VAL A 30 34.03 31.37 -20.81
CA VAL A 30 35.25 30.83 -20.16
C VAL A 30 36.11 30.11 -21.19
N ASP A 31 35.50 29.23 -22.00
CA ASP A 31 36.12 28.58 -23.16
C ASP A 31 35.07 28.29 -24.24
N GLU A 32 35.37 27.44 -25.24
CA GLU A 32 34.47 27.17 -26.36
C GLU A 32 33.07 26.70 -25.93
N LEU A 33 32.96 25.93 -24.85
CA LEU A 33 31.72 25.29 -24.40
C LEU A 33 31.28 25.75 -23.00
N ASN A 34 32.15 26.39 -22.22
CA ASN A 34 31.87 26.79 -20.84
C ASN A 34 31.61 28.29 -20.70
N TYR A 35 30.63 28.63 -19.87
CA TYR A 35 30.20 30.01 -19.61
C TYR A 35 30.02 30.22 -18.12
N ARG A 36 30.24 31.45 -17.68
CA ARG A 36 30.15 31.87 -16.28
C ARG A 36 29.26 33.09 -16.13
N LEU A 37 28.52 33.15 -15.03
CA LEU A 37 27.65 34.26 -14.67
C LEU A 37 27.85 34.59 -13.19
N ASP A 38 28.34 35.79 -12.91
CA ASP A 38 28.67 36.25 -11.57
C ASP A 38 27.53 37.09 -10.97
N TYR A 39 27.09 36.72 -9.76
CA TYR A 39 26.15 37.47 -8.93
C TYR A 39 26.83 37.89 -7.61
N PRO A 40 26.29 38.89 -6.89
CA PRO A 40 26.88 39.35 -5.62
C PRO A 40 27.04 38.26 -4.54
N LEU A 41 26.16 37.26 -4.55
CA LEU A 41 26.10 36.17 -3.55
C LEU A 41 26.64 34.82 -4.07
N GLY A 42 27.08 34.72 -5.32
CA GLY A 42 27.60 33.47 -5.88
C GLY A 42 27.78 33.50 -7.39
N THR A 43 28.21 32.36 -7.96
CA THR A 43 28.53 32.24 -9.38
C THR A 43 27.86 31.00 -9.98
N PHE A 44 27.27 31.15 -11.17
CA PHE A 44 26.84 30.02 -12.00
C PHE A 44 27.89 29.72 -13.07
N GLU A 45 28.22 28.45 -13.28
CA GLU A 45 29.08 28.00 -14.38
C GLU A 45 28.39 26.87 -15.16
N LEU A 46 28.25 27.01 -16.48
CA LEU A 46 27.76 25.94 -17.36
C LEU A 46 28.92 25.10 -17.84
N PHE A 47 28.82 23.77 -17.67
CA PHE A 47 29.73 22.81 -18.29
C PHE A 47 29.17 22.29 -19.61
N GLY A 48 29.51 22.94 -20.72
CA GLY A 48 28.92 22.61 -22.03
C GLY A 48 29.28 21.24 -22.60
N LYS A 49 30.16 20.46 -21.96
CA LYS A 49 30.39 19.04 -22.32
C LYS A 49 29.33 18.09 -21.75
N THR A 50 28.81 18.39 -20.57
CA THR A 50 27.85 17.53 -19.86
C THR A 50 26.46 18.16 -19.79
N GLY A 51 26.36 19.47 -20.02
CA GLY A 51 25.13 20.24 -19.84
C GLY A 51 24.75 20.48 -18.37
N GLY A 52 25.65 20.16 -17.44
CA GLY A 52 25.46 20.42 -16.01
C GLY A 52 25.76 21.87 -15.63
N LEU A 53 25.13 22.34 -14.56
CA LEU A 53 25.38 23.64 -13.95
C LEU A 53 26.14 23.48 -12.63
N ARG A 54 27.19 24.26 -12.45
CA ARG A 54 27.81 24.48 -11.14
C ARG A 54 27.26 25.75 -10.51
N LEU A 55 26.91 25.65 -9.25
CA LEU A 55 26.42 26.74 -8.43
C LEU A 55 27.37 26.89 -7.24
N THR A 56 28.04 28.03 -7.14
CA THR A 56 29.01 28.30 -6.08
C THR A 56 28.60 29.55 -5.30
N PRO A 57 27.93 29.40 -4.14
CA PRO A 57 27.67 30.53 -3.25
C PRO A 57 28.99 31.13 -2.75
N ARG A 58 29.04 32.46 -2.55
CA ARG A 58 30.28 33.23 -2.31
C ARG A 58 31.12 32.77 -1.11
N ASP A 59 30.47 32.27 -0.07
CA ASP A 59 31.05 31.70 1.16
C ASP A 59 30.50 30.30 1.45
N GLY A 60 29.79 29.72 0.49
CA GLY A 60 29.19 28.40 0.59
C GLY A 60 30.01 27.34 -0.14
N ARG A 61 29.47 26.13 -0.19
CA ARG A 61 30.07 25.01 -0.92
C ARG A 61 29.50 24.91 -2.32
N GLU A 62 30.34 24.42 -3.23
CA GLU A 62 29.94 24.09 -4.59
C GLU A 62 28.80 23.06 -4.60
N ALA A 63 27.79 23.31 -5.41
CA ALA A 63 26.78 22.33 -5.78
C ALA A 63 26.75 22.12 -7.30
N ASN A 64 26.51 20.88 -7.72
CA ASN A 64 26.40 20.51 -9.13
C ASN A 64 24.96 20.09 -9.43
N LEU A 65 24.31 20.79 -10.35
CA LEU A 65 22.97 20.52 -10.83
C LEU A 65 23.03 19.82 -12.20
N THR A 66 22.46 18.62 -12.26
CA THR A 66 22.20 17.89 -13.52
C THR A 66 20.71 17.61 -13.67
N PHE A 67 20.31 17.23 -14.88
CA PHE A 67 18.90 16.97 -15.22
C PHE A 67 18.77 15.54 -15.72
N PHE A 68 17.67 14.90 -15.34
CA PHE A 68 17.41 13.52 -15.72
C PHE A 68 15.91 13.22 -15.75
N GLN A 69 15.54 12.11 -16.38
CA GLN A 69 14.17 11.56 -16.34
C GLN A 69 14.21 10.10 -15.89
N TRP A 70 13.07 9.48 -15.61
CA TRP A 70 13.02 8.03 -15.39
C TRP A 70 12.22 7.35 -16.50
N HIS A 71 12.71 6.18 -16.94
CA HIS A 71 12.04 5.26 -17.85
C HIS A 71 12.12 3.86 -17.27
N ASP A 72 10.99 3.17 -17.16
CA ASP A 72 10.88 1.88 -16.48
C ASP A 72 11.55 1.87 -15.09
N SER A 73 12.64 1.12 -14.94
CA SER A 73 13.44 0.99 -13.70
C SER A 73 14.79 1.74 -13.77
N TYR A 74 15.00 2.59 -14.79
CA TYR A 74 16.29 3.21 -15.09
C TYR A 74 16.21 4.74 -15.13
N VAL A 75 17.38 5.36 -14.91
CA VAL A 75 17.58 6.81 -14.91
C VAL A 75 18.09 7.26 -16.29
N TYR A 76 17.40 8.23 -16.91
CA TYR A 76 17.83 8.97 -18.10
C TYR A 76 18.87 10.03 -17.73
N GLU A 77 20.14 9.62 -17.64
CA GLU A 77 21.28 10.53 -17.44
C GLU A 77 22.22 10.53 -18.66
N THR A 78 23.06 11.55 -18.77
CA THR A 78 24.10 11.74 -19.81
C THR A 78 25.24 10.72 -19.66
N MET A 79 24.98 9.43 -19.86
CA MET A 79 25.94 8.39 -19.44
C MET A 79 26.48 7.43 -20.51
N ALA A 80 26.04 7.53 -21.77
CA ALA A 80 26.81 6.95 -22.88
C ALA A 80 26.46 7.55 -24.26
N ALA A 81 25.16 7.73 -24.55
CA ALA A 81 24.66 8.15 -25.87
C ALA A 81 24.18 9.62 -25.94
N GLY A 82 24.22 10.34 -24.82
CA GLY A 82 23.90 11.77 -24.77
C GLY A 82 25.03 12.63 -25.37
N LYS A 83 24.67 13.69 -26.08
CA LYS A 83 25.63 14.63 -26.67
C LYS A 83 25.08 16.05 -26.64
N VAL A 84 25.90 16.99 -26.17
CA VAL A 84 25.68 18.43 -26.39
C VAL A 84 26.05 18.74 -27.84
N GLU A 85 25.08 19.21 -28.62
CA GLU A 85 25.26 19.50 -30.05
C GLU A 85 25.63 20.96 -30.28
N LYS A 86 25.08 21.86 -29.47
CA LYS A 86 25.26 23.31 -29.63
C LYS A 86 25.17 24.02 -28.28
N VAL A 87 26.07 25.00 -28.07
CA VAL A 87 25.99 26.00 -27.00
C VAL A 87 26.19 27.38 -27.64
N ALA A 88 25.25 28.30 -27.45
CA ALA A 88 25.31 29.63 -28.05
C ALA A 88 24.71 30.70 -27.12
N LEU A 89 25.37 31.86 -27.05
CA LEU A 89 24.80 33.05 -26.44
C LEU A 89 23.97 33.80 -27.49
N VAL A 90 22.66 33.90 -27.28
CA VAL A 90 21.68 34.50 -28.21
C VAL A 90 20.92 35.58 -27.45
N GLU A 91 21.06 36.84 -27.87
CA GLU A 91 20.33 37.98 -27.26
C GLU A 91 20.48 38.12 -25.73
N GLY A 92 21.61 37.64 -25.18
CA GLY A 92 21.90 37.66 -23.74
C GLY A 92 21.54 36.36 -23.01
N ASP A 93 20.80 35.46 -23.66
CA ASP A 93 20.44 34.14 -23.13
C ASP A 93 21.41 33.07 -23.60
N LEU A 94 21.79 32.17 -22.68
CA LEU A 94 22.63 31.04 -23.03
C LEU A 94 21.74 29.85 -23.41
N GLN A 95 21.81 29.46 -24.68
CA GLN A 95 21.05 28.35 -25.25
C GLN A 95 21.95 27.14 -25.45
N MET A 96 21.46 25.98 -25.05
CA MET A 96 22.11 24.69 -25.25
C MET A 96 21.13 23.68 -25.84
N GLU A 97 21.56 22.98 -26.87
CA GLU A 97 20.76 21.97 -27.58
C GLU A 97 21.54 20.67 -27.68
N GLY A 98 20.82 19.56 -27.61
CA GLY A 98 21.43 18.25 -27.82
C GLY A 98 20.46 17.11 -27.56
N VAL A 99 21.03 15.97 -27.22
CA VAL A 99 20.30 14.75 -26.90
C VAL A 99 20.74 14.15 -25.57
N TRP A 100 19.81 13.64 -24.78
CA TRP A 100 20.05 12.79 -23.61
C TRP A 100 19.83 11.33 -24.00
N GLY A 101 20.70 10.41 -23.56
CA GLY A 101 20.59 8.99 -23.91
C GLY A 101 21.37 8.09 -22.94
N THR A 102 20.80 6.92 -22.65
CA THR A 102 21.29 5.97 -21.64
C THR A 102 21.99 4.76 -22.27
N ARG A 103 21.33 4.07 -23.21
CA ARG A 103 21.76 2.83 -23.90
C ARG A 103 21.35 2.88 -25.38
N ASP A 104 22.01 2.09 -26.21
CA ASP A 104 21.81 2.10 -27.68
C ASP A 104 20.39 1.72 -28.13
N GLU A 105 19.63 0.99 -27.30
CA GLU A 105 18.31 0.45 -27.65
C GLU A 105 17.13 1.40 -27.34
N ALA A 106 17.34 2.45 -26.53
CA ALA A 106 16.27 3.37 -26.15
C ALA A 106 16.39 4.70 -26.93
N PRO A 107 15.30 5.22 -27.53
CA PRO A 107 15.35 6.49 -28.23
C PRO A 107 15.89 7.62 -27.32
N PRO A 108 16.82 8.46 -27.81
CA PRO A 108 17.29 9.59 -27.05
C PRO A 108 16.19 10.66 -26.89
N LEU A 109 16.31 11.51 -25.89
CA LEU A 109 15.46 12.68 -25.71
C LEU A 109 16.18 13.91 -26.23
N ARG A 110 15.60 14.60 -27.21
CA ARG A 110 16.11 15.89 -27.67
C ARG A 110 15.76 16.95 -26.65
N TYR A 111 16.71 17.81 -26.31
CA TYR A 111 16.48 18.90 -25.38
C TYR A 111 16.94 20.24 -25.95
N GLN A 112 16.30 21.31 -25.49
CA GLN A 112 16.72 22.69 -25.64
C GLN A 112 16.63 23.36 -24.26
N LEU A 113 17.78 23.76 -23.73
CA LEU A 113 17.94 24.46 -22.47
C LEU A 113 18.23 25.93 -22.74
N THR A 114 17.43 26.82 -22.20
CA THR A 114 17.62 28.28 -22.25
C THR A 114 17.84 28.79 -20.83
N LEU A 115 18.95 29.51 -20.63
CA LEU A 115 19.36 30.08 -19.36
C LEU A 115 19.37 31.61 -19.47
N THR A 116 18.38 32.24 -18.87
CA THR A 116 18.12 33.68 -18.94
C THR A 116 18.56 34.36 -17.63
N PRO A 117 19.59 35.23 -17.63
CA PRO A 117 19.96 36.01 -16.47
C PRO A 117 18.85 36.98 -16.05
N GLY A 118 18.55 37.04 -14.76
CA GLY A 118 17.62 38.00 -14.15
C GLY A 118 18.30 38.87 -13.10
N GLU A 119 17.54 39.70 -12.39
CA GLU A 119 18.10 40.63 -11.40
C GLU A 119 18.71 39.91 -10.17
N ALA A 120 18.10 38.79 -9.75
CA ALA A 120 18.47 38.09 -8.52
C ALA A 120 18.94 36.64 -8.74
N GLY A 121 18.99 36.18 -10.00
CA GLY A 121 19.27 34.78 -10.30
C GLY A 121 19.07 34.41 -11.76
N LEU A 122 19.01 33.12 -12.03
CA LEU A 122 18.97 32.52 -13.35
C LEU A 122 17.65 31.80 -13.59
N ARG A 123 16.92 32.20 -14.63
CA ARG A 123 15.75 31.45 -15.10
C ARG A 123 16.20 30.35 -16.04
N LEU A 124 15.78 29.13 -15.75
CA LEU A 124 16.00 27.95 -16.55
C LEU A 124 14.72 27.53 -17.23
N ARG A 125 14.74 27.48 -18.56
CA ARG A 125 13.68 26.90 -19.39
C ARG A 125 14.23 25.70 -20.15
N LEU A 126 13.65 24.54 -19.94
CA LEU A 126 14.06 23.29 -20.56
C LEU A 126 12.89 22.69 -21.34
N VAL A 127 13.06 22.56 -22.65
CA VAL A 127 12.10 21.90 -23.54
C VAL A 127 12.68 20.55 -23.94
N VAL A 128 11.95 19.46 -23.69
CA VAL A 128 12.33 18.10 -24.07
C VAL A 128 11.34 17.51 -25.07
N ARG A 129 11.85 16.73 -26.01
CA ARG A 129 11.08 16.06 -27.07
C ARG A 129 11.56 14.62 -27.23
N LYS A 130 10.64 13.70 -27.43
CA LYS A 130 10.95 12.32 -27.77
C LYS A 130 11.45 12.25 -29.21
N THR A 131 12.47 11.43 -29.47
CA THR A 131 12.94 11.17 -30.84
C THR A 131 12.35 9.90 -31.44
N GLY A 132 11.60 9.15 -30.64
CA GLY A 132 10.86 7.94 -31.00
C GLY A 132 10.00 7.48 -29.82
N PRO A 133 9.24 6.39 -29.97
CA PRO A 133 8.36 5.87 -28.92
C PRO A 133 9.13 5.57 -27.64
N LEU A 134 8.76 6.23 -26.55
CA LEU A 134 9.47 6.14 -25.27
C LEU A 134 8.50 6.38 -24.12
N LYS A 135 8.44 5.50 -23.11
CA LYS A 135 7.50 5.67 -21.99
C LYS A 135 8.20 6.17 -20.73
N LEU A 136 7.81 7.34 -20.25
CA LEU A 136 8.42 7.95 -19.07
C LEU A 136 7.58 7.67 -17.81
N VAL A 137 8.22 7.61 -16.64
CA VAL A 137 7.54 7.22 -15.38
C VAL A 137 7.63 8.24 -14.26
N ALA A 138 8.51 9.24 -14.35
CA ALA A 138 8.71 10.22 -13.27
C ALA A 138 9.03 11.64 -13.73
N GLY A 139 8.72 11.97 -14.99
CA GLY A 139 8.92 13.31 -15.55
C GLY A 139 10.37 13.78 -15.54
N VAL A 140 10.56 15.09 -15.72
CA VAL A 140 11.87 15.75 -15.62
C VAL A 140 12.21 16.09 -14.18
N ARG A 141 13.39 15.66 -13.75
CA ARG A 141 13.94 15.89 -12.41
C ARG A 141 15.29 16.58 -12.48
N GLY A 142 15.57 17.39 -11.47
CA GLY A 142 16.91 17.89 -11.16
C GLY A 142 17.59 17.01 -10.12
N HIS A 143 18.89 16.85 -10.25
CA HIS A 143 19.79 16.25 -9.27
C HIS A 143 20.78 17.32 -8.80
N LEU A 144 20.67 17.74 -7.54
CA LEU A 144 21.63 18.64 -6.92
C LEU A 144 22.58 17.85 -6.02
N SER A 145 23.84 17.80 -6.42
CA SER A 145 24.93 17.23 -5.66
C SER A 145 25.57 18.29 -4.77
N VAL A 146 25.40 18.19 -3.45
CA VAL A 146 25.86 19.18 -2.46
C VAL A 146 26.64 18.51 -1.34
N GLU A 147 27.64 19.17 -0.75
CA GLU A 147 28.39 18.61 0.39
C GLU A 147 27.78 18.99 1.74
N ALA A 148 27.50 17.99 2.58
CA ALA A 148 27.02 18.17 3.95
C ALA A 148 27.99 17.55 4.97
N GLN A 149 28.32 18.30 6.03
CA GLN A 149 29.30 17.93 7.06
C GLN A 149 28.69 17.82 8.46
N ASP A 150 27.83 18.78 8.81
CA ASP A 150 27.18 18.87 10.12
C ASP A 150 25.75 19.41 10.01
N ASP A 151 25.04 19.49 11.13
CA ASP A 151 23.62 19.87 11.15
C ASP A 151 23.34 21.33 10.78
N ASN A 152 24.38 22.15 10.54
CA ASN A 152 24.21 23.49 10.01
C ASN A 152 24.03 23.50 8.48
N ASP A 153 24.28 22.39 7.79
CA ASP A 153 24.03 22.27 6.35
C ASP A 153 22.55 21.83 6.16
N ARG A 154 21.69 22.75 5.71
CA ARG A 154 20.21 22.59 5.75
C ARG A 154 19.55 22.57 4.39
N ALA A 155 18.40 21.89 4.33
CA ALA A 155 17.35 22.14 3.35
C ALA A 155 16.18 22.85 4.06
N LEU A 156 15.88 24.09 3.64
CA LEU A 156 14.73 24.87 4.07
C LEU A 156 13.71 24.87 2.93
N VAL A 157 12.71 24.02 3.04
CA VAL A 157 11.63 23.87 2.08
C VAL A 157 10.40 24.51 2.66
N GLU A 158 10.11 25.72 2.20
CA GLU A 158 8.94 26.43 2.67
C GLU A 158 7.70 25.86 1.99
N PRO A 159 6.64 25.49 2.74
CA PRO A 159 6.53 25.56 4.21
C PRO A 159 6.77 24.23 4.95
N TRP A 160 7.10 23.13 4.25
CA TRP A 160 6.91 21.74 4.72
C TRP A 160 8.05 21.11 5.46
N LEU A 161 9.26 21.64 5.35
CA LEU A 161 10.40 20.98 5.91
C LEU A 161 11.50 21.97 6.20
N ASN A 162 12.07 21.83 7.37
CA ASN A 162 13.43 22.24 7.61
C ASN A 162 14.17 21.08 8.25
N THR A 163 15.26 20.67 7.63
CA THR A 163 16.01 19.51 8.11
C THR A 163 17.48 19.61 7.75
N SER A 164 18.30 18.81 8.43
CA SER A 164 19.70 18.61 8.08
C SER A 164 19.78 17.93 6.71
N LEU A 165 20.72 18.34 5.87
CA LEU A 165 21.06 17.60 4.64
C LEU A 165 21.66 16.22 4.94
N LEU A 166 22.01 15.96 6.20
CA LEU A 166 22.48 14.67 6.69
C LEU A 166 21.35 13.67 6.93
N ASP A 167 20.09 14.10 6.91
CA ASP A 167 18.91 13.27 7.15
C ASP A 167 18.22 12.91 5.83
N ALA A 168 17.64 11.71 5.79
CA ALA A 168 16.80 11.30 4.68
C ALA A 168 15.43 11.97 4.80
N PHE A 169 14.91 12.50 3.70
CA PHE A 169 13.59 13.12 3.68
C PHE A 169 12.91 12.98 2.33
N VAL A 170 11.58 13.04 2.36
CA VAL A 170 10.72 13.22 1.21
C VAL A 170 9.76 14.36 1.53
N THR A 171 9.65 15.33 0.63
CA THR A 171 8.82 16.51 0.83
C THR A 171 8.30 17.06 -0.50
N ARG A 172 7.46 18.11 -0.44
CA ARG A 172 7.15 18.96 -1.59
C ARG A 172 7.75 20.33 -1.40
N TYR A 173 8.16 20.95 -2.51
CA TYR A 173 8.71 22.30 -2.53
C TYR A 173 8.04 23.13 -3.62
N LYS A 174 7.81 24.41 -3.32
CA LYS A 174 7.63 25.47 -4.31
C LYS A 174 8.85 26.39 -4.34
N LEU A 175 9.44 26.58 -3.15
CA LEU A 175 10.74 27.18 -2.92
C LEU A 175 11.54 26.28 -1.98
N MET A 176 12.77 25.95 -2.37
CA MET A 176 13.70 25.18 -1.57
C MET A 176 15.03 25.93 -1.49
N LYS A 177 15.50 26.20 -0.28
CA LYS A 177 16.81 26.82 -0.01
C LYS A 177 17.74 25.76 0.56
N VAL A 178 18.93 25.63 -0.02
CA VAL A 178 19.94 24.64 0.36
C VAL A 178 21.24 25.38 0.67
N GLY A 179 21.78 25.21 1.87
CA GLY A 179 23.02 25.89 2.25
C GLY A 179 23.32 25.78 3.73
N ARG A 180 24.43 26.41 4.14
CA ARG A 180 24.85 26.44 5.53
C ARG A 180 24.20 27.60 6.28
N ILE A 181 23.74 27.38 7.50
CA ILE A 181 23.28 28.45 8.42
C ILE A 181 24.36 29.54 8.54
N ALA A 182 23.92 30.79 8.57
CA ALA A 182 24.75 32.00 8.59
C ALA A 182 25.72 32.17 7.39
N GLY A 183 25.54 31.41 6.30
CA GLY A 183 26.26 31.61 5.03
C GLY A 183 25.32 31.91 3.87
N ASN A 184 25.81 31.79 2.64
CA ASN A 184 25.00 31.84 1.42
C ASN A 184 24.68 30.43 0.92
N GLY A 185 23.49 30.29 0.35
CA GLY A 185 22.96 29.06 -0.20
C GLY A 185 22.37 29.26 -1.59
N ILE A 186 21.73 28.20 -2.06
CA ILE A 186 21.05 28.12 -3.36
C ILE A 186 19.56 28.04 -3.10
N ALA A 187 18.79 28.85 -3.81
CA ALA A 187 17.34 28.77 -3.84
C ALA A 187 16.88 28.21 -5.19
N ILE A 188 15.98 27.23 -5.14
CA ILE A 188 15.36 26.58 -6.29
C ILE A 188 13.86 26.80 -6.18
N ALA A 189 13.26 27.44 -7.19
CA ALA A 189 11.85 27.78 -7.22
C ALA A 189 11.16 27.26 -8.49
N VAL A 190 9.92 26.82 -8.31
CA VAL A 190 9.02 26.30 -9.35
C VAL A 190 7.67 27.00 -9.27
N SER A 191 6.91 26.99 -10.36
CA SER A 191 5.62 27.68 -10.42
C SER A 191 4.57 27.09 -9.48
N ASP A 192 4.68 25.79 -9.19
CA ASP A 192 3.75 25.05 -8.34
C ASP A 192 4.49 23.90 -7.63
N TYR A 193 3.89 23.30 -6.60
CA TYR A 193 4.54 22.34 -5.73
C TYR A 193 5.05 21.11 -6.48
N ARG A 194 6.31 20.74 -6.25
CA ARG A 194 6.94 19.54 -6.82
C ARG A 194 7.55 18.67 -5.73
N SER A 195 7.79 17.39 -6.01
CA SER A 195 8.41 16.47 -5.04
C SER A 195 9.91 16.71 -4.94
N ALA A 196 10.48 16.59 -3.74
CA ALA A 196 11.92 16.59 -3.49
C ALA A 196 12.29 15.50 -2.48
N ARG A 197 13.47 14.89 -2.61
CA ARG A 197 13.94 13.84 -1.70
C ARG A 197 15.46 13.76 -1.56
N ILE A 198 15.89 13.24 -0.41
CA ILE A 198 17.22 12.67 -0.14
C ILE A 198 16.99 11.27 0.42
N THR A 199 17.56 10.23 -0.20
CA THR A 199 17.28 8.82 0.10
C THR A 199 18.27 8.17 1.09
N GLY A 200 19.27 8.90 1.59
CA GLY A 200 20.28 8.34 2.51
C GLY A 200 20.89 9.35 3.48
N GLY A 201 21.02 8.95 4.74
CA GLY A 201 21.61 9.76 5.82
C GLY A 201 23.15 9.73 5.84
N GLY A 202 23.80 10.53 6.69
CA GLY A 202 25.26 10.48 6.93
C GLY A 202 26.04 11.68 6.39
N LYS A 203 27.38 11.71 6.52
CA LYS A 203 28.23 12.83 6.09
C LYS A 203 28.72 12.67 4.64
N GLY A 204 29.11 13.77 4.00
CA GLY A 204 29.72 13.79 2.67
C GLY A 204 28.81 14.38 1.60
N ARG A 205 29.06 13.99 0.34
CA ARG A 205 28.30 14.48 -0.81
C ARG A 205 26.90 13.85 -0.86
N LYS A 206 25.89 14.69 -0.95
CA LYS A 206 24.46 14.38 -0.91
C LYS A 206 23.82 14.60 -2.27
N SER A 207 22.93 13.68 -2.62
CA SER A 207 22.11 13.74 -3.82
C SER A 207 20.70 14.19 -3.45
N LEU A 208 20.37 15.43 -3.77
CA LEU A 208 19.02 15.97 -3.63
C LEU A 208 18.32 15.89 -4.98
N GLU A 209 17.31 15.02 -5.06
CA GLU A 209 16.51 14.85 -6.28
C GLU A 209 15.20 15.61 -6.16
N PHE A 210 14.84 16.38 -7.17
CA PHE A 210 13.60 17.15 -7.16
C PHE A 210 12.91 17.12 -8.52
N ALA A 211 11.61 16.87 -8.52
CA ALA A 211 10.79 17.01 -9.72
C ALA A 211 10.72 18.49 -10.13
N MET A 212 10.72 18.73 -11.43
CA MET A 212 10.57 20.08 -12.00
C MET A 212 9.22 20.23 -12.71
N THR A 213 8.55 19.12 -13.03
CA THR A 213 7.17 19.05 -13.57
C THR A 213 6.31 18.06 -12.77
N GLU A 214 4.98 18.16 -12.88
CA GLU A 214 4.06 17.11 -12.42
C GLU A 214 3.79 16.05 -13.49
N GLU A 215 4.01 16.38 -14.77
CA GLU A 215 3.84 15.44 -15.87
C GLU A 215 4.87 14.32 -15.76
N LYS A 216 4.40 13.10 -15.57
CA LYS A 216 5.25 11.91 -15.53
C LYS A 216 5.70 11.45 -16.92
N ASP A 217 4.88 11.73 -17.93
CA ASP A 217 5.08 11.39 -19.34
C ASP A 217 4.33 12.38 -20.26
N PHE A 218 4.67 12.40 -21.56
CA PHE A 218 4.05 13.25 -22.59
C PHE A 218 3.98 12.53 -23.95
N PRO A 219 3.13 12.93 -24.92
CA PRO A 219 3.00 12.24 -26.22
C PRO A 219 4.31 12.11 -27.01
N ASP A 220 4.43 11.07 -27.85
CA ASP A 220 5.64 10.80 -28.65
C ASP A 220 5.97 11.91 -29.66
N ASP A 221 4.95 12.59 -30.19
CA ASP A 221 5.06 13.77 -31.06
C ASP A 221 5.02 15.10 -30.30
N GLY A 222 4.89 15.03 -28.97
CA GLY A 222 4.78 16.17 -28.08
C GLY A 222 6.11 16.74 -27.60
N SER A 223 6.02 17.84 -26.87
CA SER A 223 7.12 18.42 -26.11
C SER A 223 6.69 18.73 -24.70
N LEU A 224 7.57 18.48 -23.74
CA LEU A 224 7.38 18.91 -22.36
C LEU A 224 8.29 20.11 -22.08
N GLU A 225 7.69 21.18 -21.59
CA GLU A 225 8.40 22.39 -21.16
C GLU A 225 8.46 22.45 -19.63
N VAL A 226 9.64 22.76 -19.12
CA VAL A 226 9.93 22.84 -17.69
C VAL A 226 10.61 24.18 -17.39
N ASN A 227 10.11 24.87 -16.37
CA ASN A 227 10.63 26.17 -15.95
C ASN A 227 11.03 26.12 -14.46
N VAL A 228 12.26 26.54 -14.16
CA VAL A 228 12.82 26.59 -12.80
C VAL A 228 13.60 27.89 -12.63
N ASP A 229 13.39 28.60 -11.54
CA ASP A 229 14.18 29.76 -11.17
C ASP A 229 15.24 29.35 -10.13
N LEU A 230 16.51 29.67 -10.42
CA LEU A 230 17.65 29.42 -9.55
C LEU A 230 18.19 30.76 -9.03
N SER A 231 18.51 30.87 -7.74
CA SER A 231 19.12 32.09 -7.19
C SER A 231 20.08 31.77 -6.06
N PHE A 232 20.93 32.74 -5.69
CA PHE A 232 21.71 32.69 -4.47
C PHE A 232 20.96 33.45 -3.37
N VAL A 233 20.96 32.89 -2.16
CA VAL A 233 20.21 33.46 -1.03
C VAL A 233 21.06 33.46 0.23
N ALA A 234 20.91 34.48 1.06
CA ALA A 234 21.44 34.44 2.41
C ALA A 234 20.65 33.43 3.25
N MET A 235 21.33 32.44 3.82
CA MET A 235 20.72 31.51 4.76
C MET A 235 20.50 32.22 6.10
N PRO A 236 19.49 31.82 6.89
CA PRO A 236 19.23 32.45 8.17
C PRO A 236 20.42 32.27 9.13
N THR A 237 20.62 33.23 10.03
CA THR A 237 21.74 33.22 11.00
C THR A 237 21.57 32.20 12.12
N SER A 238 20.33 31.74 12.34
CA SER A 238 19.98 30.69 13.28
C SER A 238 18.75 29.95 12.74
N TYR A 239 18.51 28.76 13.27
CA TYR A 239 17.31 28.00 12.95
C TYR A 239 16.81 27.27 14.22
N PRO A 240 15.50 27.11 14.43
CA PRO A 240 14.96 26.22 15.45
C PRO A 240 15.56 24.80 15.38
N VAL A 241 16.44 24.46 16.32
CA VAL A 241 16.98 23.11 16.46
C VAL A 241 16.11 22.38 17.47
N PHE A 242 15.51 21.27 17.04
CA PHE A 242 14.93 20.32 17.97
C PHE A 242 16.04 19.75 18.84
N ARG A 243 16.17 20.26 20.06
CA ARG A 243 17.13 19.76 21.04
C ARG A 243 16.57 18.52 21.69
N VAL A 244 17.40 17.49 21.71
CA VAL A 244 17.08 16.18 22.24
C VAL A 244 17.89 15.88 23.49
N ASP A 245 19.08 16.47 23.61
CA ASP A 245 19.92 16.39 24.79
C ASP A 245 19.50 17.39 25.88
N MET A 246 19.77 17.05 27.14
CA MET A 246 19.62 17.94 28.28
C MET A 246 20.72 17.68 29.31
N ALA A 247 21.17 18.74 29.97
CA ALA A 247 22.08 18.69 31.10
C ALA A 247 21.56 19.59 32.23
N ALA A 248 20.70 19.04 33.07
CA ALA A 248 20.10 19.71 34.22
C ALA A 248 19.95 18.73 35.40
N PRO A 249 19.79 19.23 36.63
CA PRO A 249 19.40 18.38 37.75
C PRO A 249 18.06 17.68 37.48
N LEU A 250 17.98 16.39 37.82
CA LEU A 250 16.76 15.61 37.68
C LEU A 250 15.63 16.23 38.51
N SER A 251 14.57 16.68 37.83
CA SER A 251 13.38 17.29 38.43
C SER A 251 12.15 17.00 37.61
N LEU A 252 11.00 16.94 38.28
CA LEU A 252 9.74 16.51 37.68
C LEU A 252 8.58 17.32 38.26
N SER A 253 7.78 17.92 37.40
CA SER A 253 6.48 18.49 37.73
C SER A 253 5.51 18.29 36.56
N ALA A 254 4.21 18.39 36.80
CA ALA A 254 3.21 18.20 35.76
C ALA A 254 1.94 19.02 35.96
N THR A 255 1.27 19.30 34.85
CA THR A 255 -0.06 19.89 34.80
C THR A 255 -1.00 18.92 34.08
N ALA A 256 -2.17 18.68 34.66
CA ALA A 256 -3.17 17.77 34.13
C ALA A 256 -4.55 18.43 34.11
N PRO A 257 -5.46 18.02 33.21
CA PRO A 257 -6.86 18.41 33.30
C PRO A 257 -7.50 17.87 34.58
N ALA A 258 -8.42 18.63 35.18
CA ALA A 258 -9.16 18.17 36.37
C ALA A 258 -10.25 17.14 36.02
N GLU A 259 -10.78 17.21 34.80
CA GLU A 259 -11.88 16.36 34.32
C GLU A 259 -11.69 16.02 32.83
N VAL A 260 -12.02 14.78 32.46
CA VAL A 260 -12.01 14.28 31.08
C VAL A 260 -13.23 13.40 30.81
N SER A 261 -13.69 13.35 29.57
CA SER A 261 -14.76 12.43 29.17
C SER A 261 -14.21 11.01 28.94
N GLN A 262 -15.00 10.00 29.30
CA GLN A 262 -14.70 8.59 29.05
C GLN A 262 -14.31 8.35 27.58
N TYR A 263 -13.29 7.53 27.36
CA TYR A 263 -12.68 7.21 26.05
C TYR A 263 -12.03 8.38 25.27
N ARG A 264 -12.04 9.60 25.80
CA ARG A 264 -11.31 10.74 25.20
C ARG A 264 -9.89 10.85 25.76
N LYS A 265 -9.00 11.43 24.97
CA LYS A 265 -7.62 11.77 25.34
C LYS A 265 -7.57 12.61 26.63
N CYS A 266 -6.84 12.11 27.62
CA CYS A 266 -6.39 12.86 28.79
C CYS A 266 -4.89 13.13 28.64
N GLU A 267 -4.51 14.32 28.21
CA GLU A 267 -3.09 14.68 28.04
C GLU A 267 -2.55 15.44 29.25
N ILE A 268 -1.42 14.98 29.78
CA ILE A 268 -0.69 15.58 30.90
C ILE A 268 0.59 16.21 30.35
N ASP A 269 0.78 17.50 30.65
CA ASP A 269 2.01 18.23 30.38
C ASP A 269 3.02 17.97 31.49
N VAL A 270 4.22 17.52 31.13
CA VAL A 270 5.27 17.19 32.10
C VAL A 270 6.51 18.06 31.87
N ASP A 271 6.91 18.83 32.88
CA ASP A 271 8.24 19.47 32.93
C ASP A 271 9.18 18.48 33.62
N LEU A 272 9.77 17.61 32.80
CA LEU A 272 10.85 16.72 33.19
C LEU A 272 12.16 17.33 32.73
N ARG A 273 13.08 17.54 33.68
CA ARG A 273 14.46 17.94 33.43
C ARG A 273 15.42 16.92 34.02
N GLY A 274 16.61 16.82 33.46
CA GLY A 274 17.59 15.82 33.87
C GLY A 274 18.81 15.84 32.96
N THR A 275 19.58 14.75 32.99
CA THR A 275 20.79 14.59 32.19
C THR A 275 20.65 13.40 31.24
N TRP A 276 20.50 13.68 29.95
CA TRP A 276 20.38 12.69 28.89
C TRP A 276 20.92 13.21 27.55
N ASP A 277 21.30 12.28 26.67
CA ASP A 277 21.74 12.53 25.30
C ASP A 277 20.64 12.16 24.29
N ASN A 278 19.80 11.17 24.63
CA ASN A 278 18.67 10.71 23.83
C ASN A 278 17.38 10.56 24.68
N PRO A 279 16.37 11.42 24.51
CA PRO A 279 15.15 11.40 25.30
C PRO A 279 14.20 10.28 24.87
N PHE A 280 14.51 9.58 23.78
CA PHE A 280 13.75 8.45 23.28
C PHE A 280 14.27 7.11 23.82
N ASP A 281 15.45 7.09 24.46
CA ASP A 281 16.04 5.87 25.03
C ASP A 281 15.69 5.75 26.52
N PRO A 282 14.85 4.78 26.92
CA PRO A 282 14.47 4.59 28.32
C PRO A 282 15.65 4.20 29.23
N GLN A 283 16.79 3.77 28.66
CA GLN A 283 18.02 3.53 29.44
C GLN A 283 18.77 4.83 29.78
N ASP A 284 18.54 5.90 29.03
CA ASP A 284 19.15 7.21 29.25
C ASP A 284 18.24 8.10 30.11
N VAL A 285 16.96 8.19 29.72
CA VAL A 285 15.90 8.81 30.50
C VAL A 285 14.56 8.12 30.26
N SER A 286 13.83 7.84 31.35
CA SER A 286 12.47 7.29 31.31
C SER A 286 11.50 8.14 32.11
N LEU A 287 10.27 8.19 31.63
CA LEU A 287 9.10 8.73 32.30
C LEU A 287 8.00 7.68 32.21
N ASP A 288 7.42 7.30 33.35
CA ASP A 288 6.29 6.38 33.44
C ASP A 288 5.20 6.99 34.33
N ALA A 289 3.94 6.75 33.98
CA ALA A 289 2.79 7.10 34.78
C ALA A 289 2.22 5.84 35.45
N GLU A 290 2.31 5.76 36.77
CA GLU A 290 1.60 4.77 37.58
C GLU A 290 0.18 5.29 37.83
N VAL A 291 -0.82 4.61 37.27
CA VAL A 291 -2.23 5.04 37.29
C VAL A 291 -3.04 4.07 38.14
N THR A 292 -3.77 4.59 39.12
CA THR A 292 -4.77 3.84 39.89
C THR A 292 -6.15 4.36 39.55
N CYS A 293 -7.01 3.45 39.07
CA CYS A 293 -8.35 3.77 38.62
C CYS A 293 -9.39 3.30 39.63
N SER A 294 -10.43 4.09 39.85
CA SER A 294 -11.56 3.67 40.70
C SER A 294 -12.44 2.56 40.10
N TRP A 295 -12.35 2.32 38.78
CA TRP A 295 -13.21 1.39 38.04
C TRP A 295 -12.53 0.09 37.61
N GLY A 296 -11.21 -0.06 37.84
CA GLY A 296 -10.44 -1.15 37.25
C GLY A 296 -9.04 -1.29 37.84
N PRO A 297 -8.23 -2.21 37.31
CA PRO A 297 -6.88 -2.45 37.80
C PRO A 297 -5.98 -1.22 37.59
N SER A 298 -4.99 -1.08 38.48
CA SER A 298 -3.90 -0.13 38.27
C SER A 298 -3.00 -0.59 37.12
N TYR A 299 -2.42 0.35 36.39
CA TYR A 299 -1.51 0.07 35.28
C TYR A 299 -0.38 1.10 35.23
N VAL A 300 0.66 0.78 34.46
CA VAL A 300 1.76 1.69 34.15
C VAL A 300 1.69 2.04 32.68
N LEU A 301 1.69 3.33 32.36
CA LEU A 301 1.82 3.79 30.98
C LEU A 301 3.09 4.61 30.80
N PRO A 302 3.96 4.25 29.86
CA PRO A 302 5.03 5.08 29.35
C PRO A 302 4.63 6.54 29.04
N GLY A 303 5.38 7.50 29.56
CA GLY A 303 5.46 8.84 28.99
C GLY A 303 6.42 8.89 27.79
N PHE A 304 6.33 9.96 27.01
CA PHE A 304 7.13 10.15 25.80
C PHE A 304 7.57 11.61 25.61
N PHE A 305 8.69 11.78 24.91
CA PHE A 305 9.19 13.07 24.46
C PHE A 305 8.72 13.36 23.04
N MET A 306 8.38 14.62 22.73
CA MET A 306 7.99 15.02 21.40
C MET A 306 8.38 16.45 21.06
N GLN A 307 8.57 16.73 19.77
CA GLN A 307 8.51 18.09 19.23
C GLN A 307 7.04 18.42 18.94
N PRO A 308 6.47 19.50 19.50
CA PRO A 308 5.17 19.98 19.07
C PRO A 308 5.19 20.42 17.60
N TYR A 309 4.10 20.16 16.90
CA TYR A 309 3.91 20.59 15.52
C TYR A 309 2.53 21.21 15.35
N LYS A 310 2.46 22.25 14.53
CA LYS A 310 1.22 22.81 14.01
C LYS A 310 0.94 22.26 12.62
N ALA A 311 -0.27 21.74 12.43
CA ALA A 311 -0.79 21.35 11.12
C ALA A 311 -1.60 22.51 10.51
N GLU A 312 -1.40 22.79 9.22
CA GLU A 312 -2.21 23.74 8.45
C GLU A 312 -2.50 23.18 7.05
N ARG A 313 -3.52 23.69 6.34
CA ARG A 313 -3.81 23.28 4.96
C ARG A 313 -3.56 24.44 4.00
N ILE A 314 -2.61 24.27 3.08
CA ILE A 314 -2.25 25.30 2.08
C ILE A 314 -2.43 24.69 0.69
N ASP A 315 -3.21 25.35 -0.16
CA ASP A 315 -3.54 24.88 -1.52
C ASP A 315 -4.06 23.41 -1.55
N GLY A 316 -4.80 23.02 -0.51
CA GLY A 316 -5.36 21.68 -0.35
C GLY A 316 -4.34 20.58 0.00
N LYS A 317 -3.16 20.96 0.53
CA LYS A 317 -2.11 20.06 1.03
C LYS A 317 -1.81 20.32 2.50
N ASP A 318 -1.51 19.26 3.23
CA ASP A 318 -1.21 19.32 4.65
C ASP A 318 0.24 19.77 4.90
N ALA A 319 0.34 20.80 5.73
CA ALA A 319 1.54 21.48 6.23
C ALA A 319 1.87 21.03 7.63
N PHE A 320 3.16 20.91 7.98
CA PHE A 320 3.56 20.65 9.36
C PHE A 320 4.73 21.54 9.76
N TYR A 321 4.54 22.37 10.79
CA TYR A 321 5.55 23.30 11.31
C TYR A 321 5.93 22.94 12.74
N PRO A 322 7.23 22.78 13.07
CA PRO A 322 7.63 22.59 14.46
C PRO A 322 7.31 23.86 15.28
N GLU A 323 6.78 23.68 16.49
CA GLU A 323 6.47 24.75 17.44
C GLU A 323 7.13 24.49 18.79
N GLY A 324 7.68 25.54 19.40
CA GLY A 324 8.30 25.47 20.72
C GLY A 324 9.52 24.54 20.79
N ASP A 325 9.97 24.32 22.02
CA ASP A 325 11.01 23.32 22.33
C ASP A 325 10.39 21.91 22.48
N GLY A 326 11.23 20.89 22.54
CA GLY A 326 10.78 19.54 22.84
C GLY A 326 10.16 19.43 24.24
N CYS A 327 9.14 18.61 24.39
CA CYS A 327 8.36 18.48 25.63
C CYS A 327 8.05 17.03 25.97
N TRP A 328 7.81 16.77 27.26
CA TRP A 328 7.36 15.47 27.77
C TRP A 328 5.85 15.45 27.97
N LYS A 329 5.24 14.32 27.60
CA LYS A 329 3.80 14.10 27.67
C LYS A 329 3.49 12.72 28.25
N VAL A 330 2.31 12.63 28.87
CA VAL A 330 1.62 11.37 29.16
C VAL A 330 0.22 11.48 28.59
N ARG A 331 -0.25 10.47 27.86
CA ARG A 331 -1.60 10.42 27.28
C ARG A 331 -2.40 9.25 27.86
N LEU A 332 -3.36 9.56 28.71
CA LEU A 332 -4.21 8.59 29.40
C LEU A 332 -5.61 8.52 28.79
N VAL A 333 -6.37 7.47 29.14
CA VAL A 333 -7.79 7.32 28.81
C VAL A 333 -8.55 6.77 30.01
N GLY A 334 -9.71 7.38 30.30
CA GLY A 334 -10.66 6.84 31.26
C GLY A 334 -11.54 5.77 30.62
N LEU A 335 -11.34 4.49 30.97
CA LEU A 335 -12.19 3.38 30.49
C LEU A 335 -13.52 3.26 31.26
N GLY A 336 -13.60 3.78 32.48
CA GLY A 336 -14.80 3.78 33.32
C GLY A 336 -15.00 5.11 34.03
N LEU A 337 -16.17 5.31 34.61
CA LEU A 337 -16.49 6.54 35.35
C LEU A 337 -15.81 6.55 36.73
N GLY A 338 -15.39 7.72 37.18
CA GLY A 338 -14.80 7.90 38.51
C GLY A 338 -13.51 8.71 38.47
N GLU A 339 -12.47 8.24 39.15
CA GLU A 339 -11.20 8.97 39.33
C GLU A 339 -9.99 8.16 38.85
N MET A 340 -9.02 8.87 38.25
CA MET A 340 -7.65 8.43 38.01
C MET A 340 -6.71 9.14 38.97
N GLN A 341 -6.04 8.39 39.84
CA GLN A 341 -4.91 8.88 40.60
C GLN A 341 -3.63 8.57 39.82
N VAL A 342 -2.81 9.59 39.56
CA VAL A 342 -1.61 9.47 38.72
C VAL A 342 -0.37 9.86 39.53
N LYS A 343 0.61 8.98 39.54
CA LYS A 343 1.97 9.25 40.02
C LYS A 343 2.95 9.08 38.88
N LEU A 344 3.67 10.15 38.56
CA LEU A 344 4.73 10.15 37.56
C LEU A 344 6.04 9.72 38.22
N VAL A 345 6.80 8.88 37.52
CA VAL A 345 8.12 8.40 37.94
C VAL A 345 9.08 8.67 36.79
N ALA A 346 10.13 9.44 37.06
CA ALA A 346 11.19 9.68 36.10
C ALA A 346 12.53 9.16 36.61
N ARG A 347 13.35 8.63 35.69
CA ARG A 347 14.70 8.14 35.97
C ARG A 347 15.64 8.63 34.88
N ASP A 348 16.83 9.04 35.27
CA ASP A 348 17.96 9.27 34.38
C ASP A 348 19.24 8.68 35.00
N ARG A 349 20.40 8.93 34.40
CA ARG A 349 21.69 8.48 34.92
C ARG A 349 22.06 9.01 36.31
N SER A 350 21.41 10.08 36.78
CA SER A 350 21.65 10.70 38.09
C SER A 350 20.78 10.11 39.21
N GLY A 351 19.65 9.49 38.87
CA GLY A 351 18.80 8.82 39.86
C GLY A 351 17.33 8.72 39.46
N ARG A 352 16.44 8.91 40.45
CA ARG A 352 15.00 8.75 40.32
C ARG A 352 14.27 9.86 41.06
N VAL A 353 13.22 10.41 40.45
CA VAL A 353 12.28 11.33 41.07
C VAL A 353 10.84 10.87 40.85
N GLU A 354 9.95 11.25 41.75
CA GLU A 354 8.51 10.98 41.64
C GLU A 354 7.71 12.27 41.80
N PHE A 355 6.55 12.33 41.16
CA PHE A 355 5.59 13.42 41.31
C PHE A 355 4.17 12.87 41.28
N ALA A 356 3.44 12.96 42.40
CA ALA A 356 2.02 12.65 42.44
C ALA A 356 1.21 13.89 42.06
N LEU A 357 0.19 13.74 41.21
CA LEU A 357 -0.73 14.84 40.93
C LEU A 357 -1.42 15.27 42.24
N PRO A 358 -1.63 16.59 42.45
CA PRO A 358 -2.20 17.10 43.70
C PRO A 358 -3.68 16.70 43.90
N ALA A 359 -4.38 16.36 42.82
CA ALA A 359 -5.75 15.89 42.82
C ALA A 359 -5.94 14.80 41.75
N PRO A 360 -6.89 13.87 41.94
CA PRO A 360 -7.24 12.91 40.91
C PRO A 360 -7.87 13.60 39.69
N ILE A 361 -7.75 12.96 38.54
CA ILE A 361 -8.43 13.36 37.30
C ILE A 361 -9.79 12.67 37.29
N ARG A 362 -10.88 13.43 37.18
CA ARG A 362 -12.23 12.88 37.15
C ARG A 362 -12.61 12.43 35.73
N VAL A 363 -13.11 11.22 35.60
CA VAL A 363 -13.68 10.68 34.35
C VAL A 363 -15.20 10.74 34.41
N VAL A 364 -15.79 11.48 33.47
CA VAL A 364 -17.24 11.67 33.34
C VAL A 364 -17.76 11.00 32.08
N ALA A 365 -19.07 10.79 32.01
CA ALA A 365 -19.70 10.11 30.89
C ALA A 365 -19.45 10.85 29.57
N GLY A 366 -18.98 10.12 28.55
CA GLY A 366 -18.78 10.58 27.18
C GLY A 366 -19.88 10.09 26.22
N LYS A 367 -19.73 10.40 24.94
CA LYS A 367 -20.58 9.90 23.84
C LYS A 367 -19.90 8.82 23.00
N GLU A 368 -18.64 8.54 23.27
CA GLU A 368 -17.82 7.61 22.51
C GLU A 368 -18.28 6.17 22.72
N ARG A 369 -18.15 5.34 21.68
CA ARG A 369 -18.49 3.91 21.75
C ARG A 369 -17.43 3.10 22.51
N GLY A 370 -16.21 3.63 22.59
CA GLY A 370 -15.05 2.96 23.18
C GLY A 370 -14.25 2.15 22.15
N PHE A 371 -13.23 1.45 22.62
CA PHE A 371 -12.29 0.70 21.79
C PHE A 371 -12.98 -0.47 21.11
N VAL A 372 -12.46 -0.88 19.95
CA VAL A 372 -12.91 -2.08 19.25
C VAL A 372 -12.25 -3.30 19.91
N ARG A 373 -13.06 -4.30 20.23
CA ARG A 373 -12.68 -5.55 20.92
C ARG A 373 -13.13 -6.76 20.14
N GLN A 374 -12.49 -7.90 20.38
CA GLN A 374 -13.09 -9.19 20.10
C GLN A 374 -14.34 -9.36 20.97
N SER A 375 -15.43 -9.86 20.39
CA SER A 375 -16.65 -10.10 21.16
C SER A 375 -16.48 -11.28 22.14
N PRO A 376 -16.88 -11.11 23.41
CA PRO A 376 -16.94 -12.21 24.37
C PRO A 376 -18.13 -13.15 24.15
N ILE A 377 -19.09 -12.77 23.29
CA ILE A 377 -20.28 -13.58 22.95
C ILE A 377 -20.00 -14.44 21.72
N ASP A 378 -19.45 -13.83 20.67
CA ASP A 378 -19.10 -14.51 19.44
C ASP A 378 -17.67 -14.14 19.02
N PRO A 379 -16.69 -15.03 19.24
CA PRO A 379 -15.28 -14.71 19.05
C PRO A 379 -14.90 -14.45 17.60
N TYR A 380 -15.80 -14.67 16.63
CA TYR A 380 -15.58 -14.36 15.21
C TYR A 380 -15.85 -12.90 14.85
N TYR A 381 -16.38 -12.10 15.77
CA TYR A 381 -16.81 -10.72 15.50
C TYR A 381 -16.24 -9.69 16.48
N PHE A 382 -16.36 -8.42 16.09
CA PHE A 382 -15.92 -7.27 16.85
C PHE A 382 -17.11 -6.53 17.47
N ILE A 383 -16.87 -5.93 18.62
CA ILE A 383 -17.78 -4.99 19.27
C ILE A 383 -16.99 -3.77 19.77
N HIS A 384 -17.68 -2.67 20.02
CA HIS A 384 -17.14 -1.59 20.83
C HIS A 384 -17.27 -1.91 22.33
N ASP A 385 -16.50 -1.26 23.20
CA ASP A 385 -16.60 -1.42 24.67
C ASP A 385 -18.02 -1.18 25.21
N ASN A 386 -18.83 -0.32 24.55
CA ASN A 386 -20.23 -0.09 24.91
C ASN A 386 -21.18 -1.25 24.50
N GLY A 387 -20.69 -2.29 23.82
CA GLY A 387 -21.43 -3.45 23.36
C GLY A 387 -22.04 -3.33 21.95
N ASP A 388 -21.84 -2.22 21.26
CA ASP A 388 -22.31 -2.05 19.88
C ASP A 388 -21.50 -2.92 18.91
N SER A 389 -22.19 -3.53 17.93
CA SER A 389 -21.55 -4.29 16.86
C SER A 389 -20.61 -3.41 16.03
N TYR A 390 -19.44 -3.93 15.67
CA TYR A 390 -18.52 -3.27 14.77
C TYR A 390 -18.16 -4.20 13.60
N VAL A 391 -18.38 -3.71 12.37
CA VAL A 391 -17.98 -4.38 11.13
C VAL A 391 -17.10 -3.39 10.35
N PRO A 392 -15.83 -3.70 10.09
CA PRO A 392 -14.96 -2.84 9.30
C PRO A 392 -15.38 -2.92 7.83
N ILE A 393 -15.74 -1.78 7.26
CA ILE A 393 -16.03 -1.61 5.84
C ILE A 393 -15.06 -0.56 5.28
N GLY A 394 -14.29 -0.94 4.27
CA GLY A 394 -13.22 -0.09 3.77
C GLY A 394 -12.50 -0.63 2.52
N HIS A 395 -11.43 0.07 2.16
CA HIS A 395 -10.39 -0.41 1.24
C HIS A 395 -9.04 0.20 1.64
N ASN A 396 -7.94 -0.29 1.06
CA ASN A 396 -6.60 0.16 1.41
C ASN A 396 -6.29 1.53 0.82
N VAL A 397 -5.92 2.48 1.69
CA VAL A 397 -5.22 3.73 1.33
C VAL A 397 -3.99 3.85 2.24
N PRO A 398 -2.97 3.00 2.03
CA PRO A 398 -2.04 2.66 3.10
C PRO A 398 -0.91 3.65 3.30
N ILE A 399 -0.78 4.65 2.43
CA ILE A 399 0.34 5.58 2.49
C ILE A 399 -0.17 7.01 2.49
N TYR A 400 0.17 7.73 3.56
CA TYR A 400 -0.05 9.16 3.66
C TYR A 400 0.87 9.90 2.68
N ARG A 401 0.33 10.26 1.51
CA ARG A 401 1.08 10.91 0.44
C ARG A 401 0.25 12.01 -0.21
N SER A 402 0.93 13.07 -0.61
CA SER A 402 0.33 14.12 -1.41
C SER A 402 -0.03 13.58 -2.81
N GLY A 403 -1.31 13.64 -3.18
CA GLY A 403 -1.80 13.27 -4.51
C GLY A 403 -3.08 14.02 -4.90
N PRO A 404 -3.68 13.72 -6.06
CA PRO A 404 -4.99 14.25 -6.43
C PRO A 404 -6.08 13.88 -5.41
N TYR A 405 -5.94 12.71 -4.77
CA TYR A 405 -6.80 12.24 -3.68
C TYR A 405 -6.29 12.58 -2.28
N GLY A 406 -5.33 13.52 -2.19
CA GLY A 406 -4.91 14.20 -0.95
C GLY A 406 -4.26 13.31 0.12
N GLU A 407 -3.75 13.96 1.16
CA GLU A 407 -3.25 13.30 2.36
C GLU A 407 -4.39 12.69 3.21
N THR A 408 -5.50 13.43 3.35
CA THR A 408 -6.69 13.03 4.12
C THR A 408 -7.97 12.97 3.27
N LYS A 409 -7.97 13.54 2.06
CA LYS A 409 -9.18 13.61 1.20
C LYS A 409 -9.74 12.24 0.81
N ALA A 410 -8.87 11.23 0.64
CA ALA A 410 -9.32 9.87 0.40
C ALA A 410 -10.19 9.35 1.55
N LEU A 411 -9.79 9.65 2.79
CA LEU A 411 -10.52 9.26 4.01
C LEU A 411 -11.85 10.03 4.12
N GLU A 412 -11.84 11.33 3.80
CA GLU A 412 -13.07 12.14 3.75
C GLU A 412 -14.07 11.52 2.76
N ALA A 413 -13.62 11.09 1.57
CA ALA A 413 -14.45 10.44 0.56
C ALA A 413 -14.94 9.05 1.00
N MET A 414 -14.09 8.24 1.63
CA MET A 414 -14.45 6.95 2.21
C MET A 414 -15.57 7.09 3.24
N ALA A 415 -15.37 7.96 4.24
CA ALA A 415 -16.33 8.20 5.32
C ALA A 415 -17.67 8.72 4.77
N ALA A 416 -17.64 9.63 3.79
CA ALA A 416 -18.84 10.14 3.14
C ALA A 416 -19.66 9.07 2.39
N ASN A 417 -19.07 7.91 2.09
CA ASN A 417 -19.71 6.78 1.42
C ASN A 417 -19.87 5.55 2.32
N GLY A 418 -19.88 5.75 3.64
CA GLY A 418 -20.27 4.72 4.62
C GLY A 418 -19.16 3.75 5.01
N GLU A 419 -17.93 3.96 4.53
CA GLU A 419 -16.74 3.27 5.02
C GLU A 419 -16.35 3.80 6.40
N ASN A 420 -15.82 2.93 7.25
CA ASN A 420 -15.43 3.25 8.63
C ASN A 420 -14.06 2.67 9.00
N TRP A 421 -13.33 2.11 8.03
CA TRP A 421 -12.07 1.43 8.25
C TRP A 421 -11.04 1.78 7.18
N ASN A 422 -9.77 1.89 7.59
CA ASN A 422 -8.61 1.86 6.69
C ASN A 422 -7.41 1.19 7.39
N ARG A 423 -6.30 1.05 6.68
CA ARG A 423 -5.05 0.46 7.17
C ARG A 423 -3.87 1.28 6.68
N TRP A 424 -3.05 1.81 7.58
CA TRP A 424 -1.87 2.60 7.23
C TRP A 424 -0.56 1.90 7.51
N TRP A 425 0.40 2.11 6.62
CA TRP A 425 1.76 1.65 6.76
C TRP A 425 2.65 2.74 7.34
N MET A 426 3.34 2.40 8.44
CA MET A 426 4.48 3.13 8.97
C MET A 426 5.75 2.84 8.15
N SER A 427 5.64 2.99 6.82
CA SER A 427 6.73 2.76 5.87
C SER A 427 7.65 3.98 5.74
N SER A 428 8.84 3.76 5.18
CA SER A 428 9.83 4.81 4.84
C SER A 428 9.27 5.99 4.05
N HIS A 429 8.22 5.76 3.27
CA HIS A 429 7.56 6.73 2.40
C HIS A 429 6.21 7.24 2.94
N GLY A 430 5.89 6.92 4.18
CA GLY A 430 4.66 7.32 4.88
C GLY A 430 4.97 7.60 6.35
N PHE A 431 4.29 6.90 7.25
CA PHE A 431 4.37 7.13 8.71
C PHE A 431 5.55 6.45 9.42
N GLY A 432 6.55 5.96 8.68
CA GLY A 432 7.70 5.29 9.28
C GLY A 432 8.52 6.25 10.13
N ILE A 433 8.53 6.02 11.44
CA ILE A 433 9.17 6.90 12.42
C ILE A 433 10.65 6.60 12.65
N GLU A 434 11.10 5.36 12.45
CA GLU A 434 12.49 4.96 12.70
C GLU A 434 13.27 4.87 11.39
N TRP A 435 13.41 6.03 10.76
CA TRP A 435 14.11 6.21 9.50
C TRP A 435 15.07 7.40 9.54
N GLU A 436 15.48 7.76 10.75
CA GLU A 436 16.56 8.71 11.02
C GLU A 436 17.93 8.04 10.85
N ARG A 437 18.98 8.85 10.74
CA ARG A 437 20.37 8.36 10.64
C ARG A 437 20.80 7.52 11.85
N GLN A 438 20.26 7.84 13.03
CA GLN A 438 20.57 7.14 14.27
C GLN A 438 19.34 6.38 14.74
N LEU A 439 19.44 5.06 14.81
CA LEU A 439 18.41 4.18 15.37
C LEU A 439 18.10 4.58 16.82
N GLY A 440 16.84 4.39 17.24
CA GLY A 440 16.37 4.89 18.55
C GLY A 440 16.17 6.41 18.62
N ARG A 441 16.19 7.12 17.48
CA ARG A 441 15.68 8.50 17.34
C ARG A 441 14.56 8.51 16.30
N TYR A 442 13.45 9.15 16.63
CA TYR A 442 12.22 9.06 15.82
C TYR A 442 11.92 10.35 15.05
N ARG A 443 11.46 10.18 13.81
CA ARG A 443 10.98 11.25 12.93
C ARG A 443 9.76 11.95 13.53
N GLN A 444 9.98 13.11 14.14
CA GLN A 444 8.93 13.83 14.86
C GLN A 444 7.85 14.42 13.95
N LYS A 445 8.19 14.79 12.70
CA LYS A 445 7.19 15.23 11.71
C LYS A 445 6.20 14.10 11.40
N GLN A 446 6.69 12.91 11.05
CA GLN A 446 5.83 11.74 10.80
C GLN A 446 5.02 11.36 12.04
N SER A 447 5.62 11.49 13.22
CA SER A 447 4.90 11.25 14.47
C SER A 447 3.74 12.25 14.67
N ALA A 448 3.93 13.53 14.32
CA ALA A 448 2.88 14.54 14.34
C ALA A 448 1.84 14.35 13.23
N GLN A 449 2.23 13.78 12.08
CA GLN A 449 1.27 13.40 11.04
C GLN A 449 0.34 12.30 11.53
N ILE A 450 0.85 11.30 12.26
CA ILE A 450 -0.01 10.28 12.90
C ILE A 450 -0.95 10.95 13.92
N ASP A 451 -0.47 11.87 14.76
CA ASP A 451 -1.34 12.60 15.70
C ASP A 451 -2.49 13.31 14.97
N TYR A 452 -2.17 14.10 13.94
CA TYR A 452 -3.17 14.82 13.13
C TYR A 452 -4.18 13.89 12.48
N VAL A 453 -3.70 12.77 11.96
CA VAL A 453 -4.52 11.83 11.23
C VAL A 453 -5.44 11.02 12.17
N LEU A 454 -5.02 10.79 13.42
CA LEU A 454 -5.89 10.27 14.47
C LEU A 454 -6.93 11.31 14.92
N ASP A 455 -6.61 12.61 14.90
CA ASP A 455 -7.63 13.64 15.14
C ASP A 455 -8.66 13.67 13.98
N VAL A 456 -8.22 13.56 12.73
CA VAL A 456 -9.11 13.43 11.55
C VAL A 456 -9.95 12.14 11.64
N ALA A 457 -9.37 11.04 12.11
CA ALA A 457 -10.09 9.79 12.36
C ALA A 457 -11.24 9.96 13.34
N GLU A 458 -11.04 10.74 14.41
CA GLU A 458 -12.10 11.06 15.37
C GLU A 458 -13.23 11.86 14.71
N GLU A 459 -12.90 12.83 13.86
CA GLU A 459 -13.88 13.66 13.15
C GLU A 459 -14.72 12.85 12.14
N LEU A 460 -14.09 11.90 11.45
CA LEU A 460 -14.71 11.09 10.41
C LEU A 460 -15.38 9.80 10.92
N ASP A 461 -15.26 9.50 12.22
CA ASP A 461 -15.66 8.22 12.83
C ASP A 461 -15.01 6.99 12.14
N MET A 462 -13.75 7.15 11.69
CA MET A 462 -12.97 6.08 11.07
C MET A 462 -12.05 5.41 12.09
N THR A 463 -11.79 4.13 11.89
CA THR A 463 -10.83 3.34 12.69
C THR A 463 -9.75 2.73 11.81
N TYR A 464 -8.59 2.46 12.39
CA TYR A 464 -7.38 2.15 11.63
C TYR A 464 -6.65 0.91 12.13
N MET A 465 -6.21 0.09 11.19
CA MET A 465 -5.15 -0.89 11.43
C MET A 465 -3.79 -0.23 11.17
N MET A 466 -2.98 -0.11 12.22
CA MET A 466 -1.66 0.52 12.19
C MET A 466 -0.59 -0.53 11.89
N CYS A 467 -0.21 -0.64 10.63
CA CYS A 467 0.83 -1.55 10.14
C CYS A 467 2.22 -0.94 10.36
N MET A 468 2.96 -1.46 11.34
CA MET A 468 4.20 -0.84 11.83
C MET A 468 5.40 -1.04 10.89
N ASP A 469 5.42 -2.11 10.10
CA ASP A 469 6.49 -2.43 9.15
C ASP A 469 5.94 -2.96 7.81
N THR A 470 6.74 -2.96 6.75
CA THR A 470 6.33 -3.49 5.44
C THR A 470 7.48 -4.13 4.67
N HIS A 471 7.21 -5.23 3.96
CA HIS A 471 8.25 -5.93 3.19
C HIS A 471 8.92 -5.03 2.15
N GLN A 472 8.25 -3.97 1.68
CA GLN A 472 8.79 -3.05 0.69
C GLN A 472 10.07 -2.36 1.20
N ASP A 473 10.16 -2.12 2.51
CA ASP A 473 11.32 -1.52 3.16
C ASP A 473 12.47 -2.51 3.43
N PHE A 474 12.22 -3.81 3.28
CA PHE A 474 13.16 -4.90 3.53
C PHE A 474 13.51 -5.73 2.28
N ARG A 475 12.94 -5.39 1.11
CA ARG A 475 13.36 -5.88 -0.21
C ARG A 475 14.23 -4.86 -0.92
N ASN A 476 14.97 -5.27 -1.95
CA ASN A 476 15.68 -4.31 -2.80
C ASN A 476 14.69 -3.54 -3.70
N PRO A 477 14.83 -2.20 -3.84
CA PRO A 477 15.90 -1.36 -3.33
C PRO A 477 15.71 -0.82 -1.90
N GLY A 478 14.56 -1.01 -1.24
CA GLY A 478 14.26 -0.53 0.12
C GLY A 478 15.32 -0.88 1.17
N TRP A 479 15.78 -2.14 1.20
CA TRP A 479 16.80 -2.61 2.15
C TRP A 479 18.12 -1.83 2.07
N LYS A 480 18.49 -1.34 0.88
CA LYS A 480 19.70 -0.53 0.70
C LYS A 480 19.64 0.79 1.49
N GLY A 481 18.46 1.38 1.62
CA GLY A 481 18.24 2.63 2.36
C GLY A 481 17.76 2.43 3.80
N ASN A 482 17.55 1.18 4.24
CA ASN A 482 17.03 0.88 5.57
C ASN A 482 18.09 1.16 6.65
N PRO A 483 17.80 1.94 7.71
CA PRO A 483 18.78 2.25 8.75
C PRO A 483 19.26 1.04 9.56
N TYR A 484 18.50 -0.06 9.59
CA TYR A 484 18.93 -1.30 10.23
C TYR A 484 20.06 -2.01 9.48
N ASN A 485 20.23 -1.71 8.19
CA ASN A 485 21.30 -2.26 7.38
C ASN A 485 22.67 -1.73 7.86
N SER A 486 23.64 -2.62 8.03
CA SER A 486 24.99 -2.28 8.50
C SER A 486 25.75 -1.35 7.57
N VAL A 487 25.43 -1.33 6.27
CA VAL A 487 25.96 -0.34 5.31
C VAL A 487 25.56 1.10 5.70
N ASN A 488 24.43 1.26 6.40
CA ASN A 488 23.93 2.55 6.90
C ASN A 488 24.26 2.77 8.39
N GLY A 489 25.04 1.88 9.02
CA GLY A 489 25.42 1.95 10.43
C GLY A 489 24.50 1.18 11.40
N GLY A 490 23.51 0.44 10.89
CA GLY A 490 22.65 -0.44 11.69
C GLY A 490 23.29 -1.79 12.06
N PRO A 491 22.61 -2.61 12.87
CA PRO A 491 23.18 -3.85 13.39
C PRO A 491 23.06 -5.07 12.45
N CYS A 492 22.29 -4.97 11.35
CA CYS A 492 21.92 -6.11 10.52
C CYS A 492 22.73 -6.17 9.22
N GLU A 493 23.41 -7.28 8.94
CA GLU A 493 24.08 -7.49 7.66
C GLU A 493 23.08 -7.87 6.56
N LYS A 494 22.04 -8.61 6.93
CA LYS A 494 20.96 -9.09 6.06
C LYS A 494 19.60 -8.73 6.65
N ALA A 495 18.57 -8.70 5.80
CA ALA A 495 17.21 -8.38 6.23
C ALA A 495 16.67 -9.37 7.29
N VAL A 496 16.99 -10.66 7.19
CA VAL A 496 16.60 -11.69 8.18
C VAL A 496 17.21 -11.46 9.57
N ASP A 497 18.36 -10.78 9.66
CA ASP A 497 19.01 -10.49 10.94
C ASP A 497 18.15 -9.57 11.80
N TRP A 498 17.23 -8.80 11.20
CA TRP A 498 16.28 -7.97 11.92
C TRP A 498 15.42 -8.77 12.91
N PHE A 499 15.11 -10.03 12.57
CA PHE A 499 14.35 -10.94 13.44
C PHE A 499 15.19 -11.60 14.55
N THR A 500 16.51 -11.65 14.40
CA THR A 500 17.37 -12.52 15.24
C THR A 500 18.45 -11.76 15.99
N ASN A 501 18.87 -10.59 15.50
CA ASN A 501 19.87 -9.76 16.13
C ASN A 501 19.30 -9.09 17.39
N GLU A 502 19.95 -9.31 18.53
CA GLU A 502 19.49 -8.81 19.83
C GLU A 502 19.43 -7.28 19.91
N GLU A 503 20.33 -6.57 19.24
CA GLU A 503 20.31 -5.10 19.21
C GLU A 503 19.14 -4.59 18.35
N ALA A 504 18.86 -5.24 17.22
CA ALA A 504 17.69 -4.91 16.41
C ALA A 504 16.38 -5.14 17.20
N LYS A 505 16.28 -6.27 17.91
CA LYS A 505 15.14 -6.57 18.80
C LYS A 505 15.02 -5.56 19.95
N ARG A 506 16.14 -5.16 20.57
CA ARG A 506 16.15 -4.13 21.64
C ARG A 506 15.62 -2.79 21.13
N LEU A 507 16.11 -2.34 19.98
CA LEU A 507 15.65 -1.11 19.32
C LEU A 507 14.17 -1.18 18.94
N TYR A 508 13.71 -2.34 18.46
CA TYR A 508 12.31 -2.56 18.17
C TYR A 508 11.42 -2.43 19.41
N ARG A 509 11.80 -3.03 20.55
CA ARG A 509 11.05 -2.86 21.81
C ARG A 509 11.02 -1.41 22.28
N GLN A 510 12.12 -0.68 22.10
CA GLN A 510 12.16 0.76 22.39
C GLN A 510 11.15 1.52 21.52
N ARG A 511 11.06 1.16 20.22
CA ARG A 511 10.08 1.74 19.29
C ARG A 511 8.64 1.39 19.67
N LEU A 512 8.35 0.13 20.04
CA LEU A 512 7.03 -0.27 20.54
C LEU A 512 6.63 0.56 21.77
N ARG A 513 7.54 0.74 22.73
CA ARG A 513 7.30 1.58 23.92
C ARG A 513 6.91 3.00 23.52
N TYR A 514 7.63 3.61 22.56
CA TYR A 514 7.32 4.97 22.10
C TYR A 514 5.99 5.05 21.34
N THR A 515 5.71 4.09 20.45
CA THR A 515 4.44 3.98 19.71
C THR A 515 3.26 3.90 20.66
N VAL A 516 3.32 3.00 21.64
CA VAL A 516 2.26 2.82 22.64
C VAL A 516 2.12 4.08 23.50
N ALA A 517 3.23 4.61 24.05
CA ALA A 517 3.23 5.81 24.87
C ALA A 517 2.50 7.00 24.22
N ARG A 518 2.70 7.17 22.91
CA ARG A 518 2.19 8.33 22.17
C ARG A 518 0.76 8.14 21.66
N TRP A 519 0.37 6.94 21.24
CA TRP A 519 -0.85 6.75 20.44
C TRP A 519 -1.87 5.78 21.01
N THR A 520 -1.53 4.95 22.01
CA THR A 520 -2.51 3.99 22.55
C THR A 520 -3.76 4.66 23.15
N TYR A 521 -3.71 5.94 23.50
CA TYR A 521 -4.92 6.62 23.96
C TYR A 521 -6.07 6.64 22.94
N SER A 522 -5.79 6.43 21.64
CA SER A 522 -6.77 6.63 20.59
C SER A 522 -7.59 5.37 20.32
N GLN A 523 -8.88 5.40 20.68
CA GLN A 523 -9.87 4.40 20.24
C GLN A 523 -10.06 4.32 18.72
N ARG A 524 -9.43 5.23 17.96
CA ARG A 524 -9.42 5.18 16.48
C ARG A 524 -8.37 4.22 15.96
N ILE A 525 -7.45 3.75 16.80
CA ILE A 525 -6.62 2.60 16.49
C ILE A 525 -7.45 1.36 16.80
N MET A 526 -7.79 0.59 15.77
CA MET A 526 -8.48 -0.68 15.91
C MET A 526 -7.49 -1.78 16.24
N CYS A 527 -6.33 -1.77 15.56
CA CYS A 527 -5.37 -2.85 15.61
C CYS A 527 -3.93 -2.35 15.44
N TRP A 528 -3.03 -2.87 16.26
CA TRP A 528 -1.59 -2.87 15.99
C TRP A 528 -1.25 -4.07 15.10
N GLU A 529 -0.78 -3.80 13.89
CA GLU A 529 -0.28 -4.85 13.02
C GLU A 529 1.24 -4.77 12.97
N PHE A 530 1.93 -5.85 13.35
CA PHE A 530 3.41 -5.90 13.35
C PHE A 530 3.97 -5.57 11.97
N GLY A 531 3.39 -6.15 10.92
CA GLY A 531 3.37 -5.48 9.64
C GLY A 531 3.06 -6.35 8.44
N ASN A 532 3.36 -5.78 7.27
CA ASN A 532 2.83 -6.22 5.98
C ASN A 532 3.65 -7.34 5.34
N GLU A 533 3.11 -8.56 5.30
CA GLU A 533 3.66 -9.73 4.59
C GLU A 533 5.10 -10.07 5.00
N PHE A 534 5.29 -10.42 6.28
CA PHE A 534 6.60 -10.61 6.91
C PHE A 534 7.53 -11.62 6.21
N GLU A 535 6.98 -12.61 5.52
CA GLU A 535 7.76 -13.55 4.73
C GLU A 535 8.39 -12.93 3.47
N GLY A 536 8.04 -11.68 3.16
CA GLY A 536 8.67 -10.91 2.10
C GLY A 536 10.08 -10.39 2.42
N TRP A 537 10.53 -10.50 3.66
CA TRP A 537 11.89 -10.13 4.08
C TRP A 537 12.87 -11.13 3.49
N SER A 538 13.86 -10.64 2.74
CA SER A 538 14.76 -11.51 1.98
C SER A 538 15.47 -12.54 2.88
N GLY A 539 15.28 -13.82 2.56
CA GLY A 539 15.93 -14.93 3.28
C GLY A 539 15.32 -15.26 4.64
N SER A 540 14.05 -14.93 4.89
CA SER A 540 13.39 -15.14 6.20
C SER A 540 12.46 -16.36 6.20
N PRO A 541 12.84 -17.49 6.82
CA PRO A 541 11.96 -18.66 6.95
C PRO A 541 10.75 -18.35 7.85
N ALA A 542 9.62 -19.00 7.58
CA ALA A 542 8.40 -18.81 8.37
C ALA A 542 8.60 -19.08 9.87
N GLU A 543 9.39 -20.09 10.23
CA GLU A 543 9.71 -20.41 11.63
C GLU A 543 10.40 -19.26 12.35
N THR A 544 11.41 -18.63 11.73
CA THR A 544 12.11 -17.46 12.29
C THR A 544 11.16 -16.29 12.53
N VAL A 545 10.27 -16.03 11.56
CA VAL A 545 9.25 -14.99 11.68
C VAL A 545 8.29 -15.29 12.82
N ILE A 546 7.82 -16.53 12.95
CA ILE A 546 6.88 -16.95 14.00
C ILE A 546 7.53 -16.84 15.39
N GLU A 547 8.78 -17.29 15.56
CA GLU A 547 9.49 -17.16 16.84
C GLU A 547 9.66 -15.70 17.26
N TRP A 548 9.95 -14.82 16.31
CA TRP A 548 10.00 -13.39 16.61
C TRP A 548 8.64 -12.85 17.08
N HIS A 549 7.52 -13.27 16.48
CA HIS A 549 6.20 -12.87 16.95
C HIS A 549 5.87 -13.43 18.34
N ARG A 550 6.30 -14.67 18.66
CA ARG A 550 6.17 -15.25 20.02
C ARG A 550 6.91 -14.41 21.06
N GLU A 551 7.99 -13.75 20.67
CA GLU A 551 8.77 -12.88 21.53
C GLU A 551 8.21 -11.45 21.62
N MET A 552 7.65 -10.91 20.54
CA MET A 552 7.24 -9.50 20.47
C MET A 552 5.78 -9.25 20.79
N ALA A 553 4.87 -10.18 20.51
CA ALA A 553 3.46 -10.01 20.80
C ALA A 553 3.16 -9.83 22.31
N PRO A 554 3.74 -10.63 23.23
CA PRO A 554 3.59 -10.40 24.66
C PRO A 554 4.17 -9.07 25.13
N VAL A 555 5.25 -8.59 24.48
CA VAL A 555 5.84 -7.29 24.81
C VAL A 555 4.92 -6.14 24.42
N LEU A 556 4.31 -6.20 23.24
CA LEU A 556 3.34 -5.20 22.81
C LEU A 556 2.10 -5.20 23.72
N ALA A 557 1.53 -6.38 23.98
CA ALA A 557 0.37 -6.53 24.87
C ALA A 557 0.64 -5.99 26.28
N ALA A 558 1.82 -6.26 26.84
CA ALA A 558 2.19 -5.77 28.17
C ALA A 558 2.41 -4.25 28.24
N LEU A 559 2.77 -3.60 27.12
CA LEU A 559 2.96 -2.15 27.06
C LEU A 559 1.63 -1.40 26.99
N ASP A 560 0.61 -2.00 26.40
CA ASP A 560 -0.66 -1.36 26.06
C ASP A 560 -1.77 -1.70 27.07
N PRO A 561 -2.00 -0.85 28.09
CA PRO A 561 -3.01 -1.12 29.12
C PRO A 561 -4.44 -0.99 28.61
N TYR A 562 -4.64 -0.48 27.39
CA TYR A 562 -5.96 -0.36 26.78
C TYR A 562 -6.27 -1.53 25.85
N ASP A 563 -5.37 -2.53 25.74
CA ASP A 563 -5.63 -3.85 25.15
C ASP A 563 -6.13 -3.79 23.69
N HIS A 564 -5.49 -2.95 22.86
CA HIS A 564 -5.78 -2.90 21.43
C HIS A 564 -5.56 -4.26 20.77
N LEU A 565 -6.34 -4.55 19.73
CA LEU A 565 -6.18 -5.78 18.95
C LEU A 565 -4.77 -5.83 18.33
N ILE A 566 -4.16 -7.01 18.31
CA ILE A 566 -2.85 -7.24 17.72
C ILE A 566 -2.98 -8.24 16.57
N SER A 567 -2.23 -7.99 15.49
CA SER A 567 -2.17 -8.88 14.33
C SER A 567 -0.83 -8.79 13.61
N THR A 568 -0.68 -9.61 12.58
CA THR A 568 0.34 -9.48 11.54
C THR A 568 -0.28 -9.90 10.19
N SER A 569 0.45 -9.82 9.09
CA SER A 569 -0.01 -10.34 7.80
C SER A 569 1.05 -11.13 7.04
N TRP A 570 0.55 -11.93 6.10
CA TRP A 570 1.30 -12.90 5.32
C TRP A 570 0.87 -12.81 3.85
N TRP A 571 1.80 -12.84 2.90
CA TRP A 571 1.50 -13.05 1.47
C TRP A 571 0.91 -14.44 1.19
N GLY A 572 1.04 -15.36 2.16
CA GLY A 572 0.71 -16.79 2.05
C GLY A 572 -0.79 -17.06 2.08
N LYS A 573 -1.60 -16.09 1.67
CA LYS A 573 -3.06 -16.06 1.78
C LYS A 573 -3.50 -16.10 3.23
N THR A 574 -3.82 -17.27 3.76
CA THR A 574 -4.36 -17.43 5.13
C THR A 574 -3.28 -17.43 6.22
N GLY A 575 -2.00 -17.35 5.85
CA GLY A 575 -0.88 -17.41 6.79
C GLY A 575 -0.74 -18.76 7.50
N PRO A 576 0.34 -18.94 8.29
CA PRO A 576 0.59 -20.16 9.06
C PRO A 576 -0.24 -20.20 10.35
N VAL A 577 -0.93 -21.34 10.58
CA VAL A 577 -1.74 -21.62 11.78
C VAL A 577 -0.97 -21.32 13.07
N ALA A 578 0.30 -21.73 13.15
CA ALA A 578 1.14 -21.56 14.33
C ALA A 578 1.40 -20.10 14.73
N CYS A 579 1.27 -19.14 13.80
CA CYS A 579 1.33 -17.71 14.13
C CYS A 579 0.02 -17.25 14.78
N TRP A 580 -1.11 -17.68 14.22
CA TRP A 580 -2.44 -17.36 14.74
C TRP A 580 -2.76 -18.04 16.07
N GLU A 581 -2.01 -19.07 16.47
CA GLU A 581 -2.10 -19.71 17.79
C GLU A 581 -1.35 -18.96 18.89
N ILE A 582 -0.57 -17.92 18.55
CA ILE A 582 0.02 -17.02 19.55
C ILE A 582 -1.14 -16.35 20.30
N PRO A 583 -1.18 -16.41 21.65
CA PRO A 583 -2.32 -15.94 22.44
C PRO A 583 -2.68 -14.49 22.15
N GLU A 584 -1.67 -13.63 22.04
CA GLU A 584 -1.81 -12.19 21.82
C GLU A 584 -2.15 -11.83 20.36
N MET A 585 -2.28 -12.77 19.42
CA MET A 585 -2.73 -12.44 18.05
C MET A 585 -4.25 -12.47 17.98
N ASP A 586 -4.94 -11.34 18.02
CA ASP A 586 -6.40 -11.33 18.10
C ASP A 586 -7.11 -11.56 16.77
N ILE A 587 -6.48 -11.16 15.66
CA ILE A 587 -7.07 -11.18 14.32
C ILE A 587 -6.33 -12.19 13.44
N VAL A 588 -7.08 -12.99 12.69
CA VAL A 588 -6.52 -13.78 11.58
C VAL A 588 -6.74 -13.03 10.27
N GLN A 589 -5.68 -12.92 9.47
CA GLN A 589 -5.72 -12.14 8.24
C GLN A 589 -5.60 -12.99 6.98
N THR A 590 -6.24 -12.50 5.91
CA THR A 590 -6.05 -13.04 4.57
C THR A 590 -5.63 -11.93 3.59
N HIS A 591 -4.53 -12.14 2.88
CA HIS A 591 -4.16 -11.33 1.70
C HIS A 591 -4.42 -12.15 0.43
N CYS A 592 -5.24 -11.67 -0.49
CA CYS A 592 -5.56 -12.45 -1.68
C CYS A 592 -5.65 -11.61 -2.95
N TYR A 593 -4.72 -11.85 -3.86
CA TYR A 593 -4.86 -11.49 -5.27
C TYR A 593 -5.19 -12.76 -6.07
N THR A 594 -6.38 -12.85 -6.66
CA THR A 594 -6.83 -14.10 -7.30
C THR A 594 -5.96 -14.48 -8.50
N ASN A 595 -5.49 -13.48 -9.26
CA ASN A 595 -4.60 -13.65 -10.41
C ASN A 595 -5.16 -14.61 -11.48
N ASP A 596 -6.48 -14.73 -11.55
CA ASP A 596 -7.23 -15.51 -12.53
C ASP A 596 -8.56 -14.82 -12.90
N ASP A 597 -9.29 -15.40 -13.86
CA ASP A 597 -10.55 -14.89 -14.39
C ASP A 597 -11.80 -15.49 -13.72
N MET A 598 -11.60 -16.22 -12.61
CA MET A 598 -12.69 -16.91 -11.95
C MET A 598 -13.53 -15.95 -11.10
N ASN A 599 -14.74 -16.39 -10.78
CA ASN A 599 -15.62 -15.65 -9.88
C ASN A 599 -15.00 -15.57 -8.47
N VAL A 600 -14.65 -14.37 -8.04
CA VAL A 600 -13.97 -14.09 -6.76
C VAL A 600 -14.79 -14.49 -5.53
N ALA A 601 -16.11 -14.67 -5.66
CA ALA A 601 -16.96 -15.11 -4.57
C ALA A 601 -16.52 -16.49 -4.03
N ILE A 602 -16.16 -17.42 -4.91
CA ILE A 602 -15.77 -18.79 -4.53
C ILE A 602 -14.51 -18.82 -3.63
N PRO A 603 -13.36 -18.24 -4.03
CA PRO A 603 -12.20 -18.19 -3.15
C PRO A 603 -12.47 -17.37 -1.89
N THR A 604 -13.29 -16.30 -1.96
CA THR A 604 -13.67 -15.52 -0.77
C THR A 604 -14.38 -16.38 0.27
N ILE A 605 -15.44 -17.09 -0.13
CA ILE A 605 -16.19 -18.02 0.75
C ILE A 605 -15.24 -19.06 1.34
N ARG A 606 -14.38 -19.65 0.50
CA ARG A 606 -13.43 -20.68 0.91
C ARG A 606 -12.47 -20.17 2.00
N TYR A 607 -11.86 -19.00 1.82
CA TYR A 607 -10.93 -18.45 2.81
C TYR A 607 -11.65 -18.08 4.12
N CYS A 608 -12.88 -17.57 4.05
CA CYS A 608 -13.69 -17.34 5.25
C CYS A 608 -13.92 -18.64 6.03
N GLN A 609 -14.31 -19.71 5.32
CA GLN A 609 -14.53 -21.02 5.93
C GLN A 609 -13.25 -21.62 6.50
N THR A 610 -12.13 -21.53 5.79
CA THR A 610 -10.82 -21.99 6.27
C THR A 610 -10.44 -21.30 7.58
N GLN A 611 -10.45 -19.97 7.60
CA GLN A 611 -10.04 -19.22 8.79
C GLN A 611 -10.97 -19.49 9.98
N ARG A 612 -12.28 -19.51 9.73
CA ARG A 612 -13.28 -19.80 10.76
C ARG A 612 -13.16 -21.21 11.35
N THR A 613 -12.87 -22.20 10.51
CA THR A 613 -12.71 -23.61 10.93
C THR A 613 -11.46 -23.80 11.77
N ASN A 614 -10.38 -23.07 11.44
CA ASN A 614 -9.09 -23.24 12.09
C ASN A 614 -8.94 -22.38 13.36
N HIS A 615 -9.64 -21.24 13.45
CA HIS A 615 -9.40 -20.25 14.48
C HIS A 615 -10.71 -19.67 15.02
N ALA A 616 -10.92 -19.70 16.34
CA ALA A 616 -11.99 -18.98 17.02
C ALA A 616 -11.59 -17.50 17.22
N LYS A 617 -11.34 -16.80 16.11
CA LYS A 617 -10.85 -15.42 16.06
C LYS A 617 -11.54 -14.67 14.92
N PRO A 618 -11.70 -13.33 14.99
CA PRO A 618 -12.24 -12.56 13.89
C PRO A 618 -11.33 -12.65 12.67
N HIS A 619 -11.93 -12.86 11.50
CA HIS A 619 -11.22 -12.90 10.22
C HIS A 619 -11.43 -11.62 9.44
N VAL A 620 -10.33 -10.99 9.01
CA VAL A 620 -10.30 -9.82 8.15
C VAL A 620 -9.45 -10.09 6.91
N PHE A 621 -9.94 -9.70 5.74
CA PHE A 621 -9.11 -9.61 4.54
C PHE A 621 -8.42 -8.25 4.49
N ALA A 622 -7.16 -8.16 4.89
CA ALA A 622 -6.45 -6.88 4.91
C ALA A 622 -5.95 -6.44 3.53
N GLU A 623 -5.83 -7.34 2.55
CA GLU A 623 -5.59 -7.02 1.14
C GLU A 623 -6.37 -7.93 0.20
N PHE A 624 -6.96 -7.35 -0.84
CA PHE A 624 -7.66 -8.08 -1.88
C PHE A 624 -7.54 -7.44 -3.26
N GLY A 625 -7.56 -8.27 -4.31
CA GLY A 625 -7.68 -7.80 -5.69
C GLY A 625 -7.77 -8.94 -6.70
N ILE A 626 -8.06 -8.61 -7.96
CA ILE A 626 -8.06 -9.62 -9.04
C ILE A 626 -6.68 -9.83 -9.66
N ARG A 627 -5.79 -8.84 -9.57
CA ARG A 627 -4.41 -8.88 -10.10
C ARG A 627 -3.46 -8.22 -9.10
N SER A 628 -2.27 -8.78 -8.89
CA SER A 628 -1.24 -8.22 -8.00
C SER A 628 -0.29 -7.22 -8.68
N HIS A 629 -0.22 -7.20 -10.02
CA HIS A 629 0.78 -6.40 -10.77
C HIS A 629 0.21 -5.65 -11.99
N ALA A 630 -1.11 -5.51 -12.11
CA ALA A 630 -1.73 -4.87 -13.28
C ALA A 630 -2.96 -4.06 -12.87
N SER A 631 -3.30 -3.04 -13.68
CA SER A 631 -4.52 -2.26 -13.49
C SER A 631 -5.76 -3.16 -13.51
N THR A 632 -6.75 -2.74 -12.72
CA THR A 632 -8.05 -3.41 -12.61
C THR A 632 -9.16 -2.63 -13.34
N ALA A 633 -8.98 -1.32 -13.53
CA ALA A 633 -10.02 -0.44 -14.06
C ALA A 633 -10.49 -0.76 -15.48
N ASP A 634 -9.58 -1.17 -16.37
CA ASP A 634 -9.88 -1.58 -17.73
C ASP A 634 -10.61 -2.93 -17.81
N LYS A 635 -10.51 -3.74 -16.74
CA LYS A 635 -11.02 -5.11 -16.68
C LYS A 635 -12.31 -5.25 -15.89
N ASP A 636 -12.61 -4.33 -15.00
CA ASP A 636 -13.82 -4.39 -14.17
C ASP A 636 -14.36 -2.98 -13.87
N PRO A 637 -14.75 -2.21 -14.91
CA PRO A 637 -15.07 -0.79 -14.78
C PRO A 637 -16.17 -0.50 -13.76
N ASP A 638 -17.11 -1.43 -13.56
CA ASP A 638 -18.28 -1.28 -12.70
C ASP A 638 -18.09 -1.82 -11.27
N GLY A 639 -16.96 -2.48 -10.95
CA GLY A 639 -16.73 -2.97 -9.58
C GLY A 639 -17.31 -4.35 -9.25
N TRP A 640 -17.51 -5.23 -10.22
CA TRP A 640 -18.09 -6.56 -9.98
C TRP A 640 -17.32 -7.41 -8.97
N TYR A 641 -15.98 -7.34 -8.95
CA TYR A 641 -15.24 -8.11 -7.94
C TYR A 641 -15.38 -7.49 -6.55
N LEU A 642 -15.46 -6.16 -6.43
CA LEU A 642 -15.72 -5.47 -5.15
C LEU A 642 -17.06 -5.94 -4.60
N HIS A 643 -18.09 -5.88 -5.45
CA HIS A 643 -19.44 -6.36 -5.16
C HIS A 643 -19.44 -7.82 -4.72
N ASN A 644 -19.03 -8.73 -5.60
CA ASN A 644 -19.13 -10.16 -5.38
C ASN A 644 -18.32 -10.62 -4.16
N SER A 645 -17.13 -10.06 -3.95
CA SER A 645 -16.28 -10.44 -2.81
C SER A 645 -16.83 -9.90 -1.48
N GLY A 646 -17.35 -8.66 -1.45
CA GLY A 646 -17.93 -8.08 -0.25
C GLY A 646 -19.19 -8.83 0.23
N TRP A 647 -20.13 -9.11 -0.69
CA TRP A 647 -21.34 -9.86 -0.35
C TRP A 647 -21.03 -11.30 0.06
N ALA A 648 -20.10 -11.96 -0.63
CA ALA A 648 -19.62 -13.30 -0.27
C ALA A 648 -19.00 -13.35 1.14
N ALA A 649 -18.15 -12.38 1.49
CA ALA A 649 -17.43 -12.36 2.76
C ALA A 649 -18.37 -12.23 3.97
N ILE A 650 -19.29 -11.26 3.95
CA ILE A 650 -20.27 -11.04 5.01
C ILE A 650 -21.14 -12.28 5.23
N HIS A 651 -21.60 -12.91 4.15
CA HIS A 651 -22.44 -14.10 4.20
C HIS A 651 -21.67 -15.40 4.48
N SER A 652 -20.35 -15.34 4.65
CA SER A 652 -19.50 -16.49 4.98
C SER A 652 -18.82 -16.37 6.34
N GLY A 653 -19.21 -15.36 7.14
CA GLY A 653 -18.69 -15.16 8.49
C GLY A 653 -17.38 -14.38 8.56
N CYS A 654 -17.00 -13.65 7.51
CA CYS A 654 -15.94 -12.64 7.62
C CYS A 654 -16.47 -11.41 8.36
N ASN A 655 -15.59 -10.77 9.13
CA ASN A 655 -15.92 -9.55 9.84
C ASN A 655 -15.45 -8.33 9.03
N GLY A 656 -16.16 -8.05 7.93
CA GLY A 656 -15.85 -6.97 6.99
C GLY A 656 -15.85 -7.40 5.53
N ASN A 657 -15.66 -6.44 4.62
CA ASN A 657 -15.43 -6.74 3.20
C ASN A 657 -13.96 -7.06 2.92
N PRO A 658 -13.65 -7.74 1.80
CA PRO A 658 -12.28 -7.85 1.33
C PRO A 658 -11.70 -6.50 0.93
N MET A 659 -10.62 -6.07 1.61
CA MET A 659 -10.10 -4.71 1.52
C MET A 659 -9.27 -4.54 0.25
N SER A 660 -9.88 -3.93 -0.78
CA SER A 660 -9.24 -3.76 -2.08
C SER A 660 -7.96 -2.90 -2.01
N TRP A 661 -6.93 -3.28 -2.77
CA TRP A 661 -5.68 -2.51 -2.89
C TRP A 661 -5.78 -1.28 -3.80
N TRP A 662 -6.70 -1.29 -4.77
CA TRP A 662 -6.63 -0.42 -5.94
C TRP A 662 -7.46 0.86 -5.78
N HIS A 663 -7.03 1.81 -4.94
CA HIS A 663 -7.72 3.10 -4.76
C HIS A 663 -7.53 4.06 -5.94
N GLU A 664 -6.31 4.57 -6.10
CA GLU A 664 -5.99 5.71 -6.96
C GLU A 664 -6.16 5.43 -8.45
N ASN A 665 -6.05 4.15 -8.84
CA ASN A 665 -6.08 3.71 -10.24
C ASN A 665 -7.33 2.89 -10.58
N TYR A 666 -8.30 2.77 -9.66
CA TYR A 666 -9.51 1.99 -9.89
C TYR A 666 -10.74 2.51 -9.14
N ILE A 667 -10.78 2.43 -7.80
CA ILE A 667 -11.99 2.82 -7.04
C ILE A 667 -12.32 4.30 -7.22
N ALA A 668 -11.33 5.19 -7.01
CA ALA A 668 -11.57 6.62 -7.06
C ALA A 668 -11.85 7.13 -8.50
N PRO A 669 -11.08 6.75 -9.54
CA PRO A 669 -11.36 7.18 -10.91
C PRO A 669 -12.71 6.71 -11.46
N ASN A 670 -13.17 5.51 -11.08
CA ASN A 670 -14.45 4.96 -11.54
C ASN A 670 -15.62 5.26 -10.59
N ASN A 671 -15.39 6.03 -9.51
CA ASN A 671 -16.39 6.39 -8.50
C ASN A 671 -17.14 5.17 -7.92
N LEU A 672 -16.40 4.13 -7.52
CA LEU A 672 -16.96 2.83 -7.09
C LEU A 672 -17.37 2.76 -5.61
N TYR A 673 -17.39 3.90 -4.91
CA TYR A 673 -17.66 3.96 -3.46
C TYR A 673 -19.04 3.43 -3.05
N PHE A 674 -20.01 3.43 -3.99
CA PHE A 674 -21.38 2.95 -3.73
C PHE A 674 -21.44 1.47 -3.33
N HIS A 675 -20.46 0.64 -3.72
CA HIS A 675 -20.35 -0.76 -3.29
C HIS A 675 -20.20 -0.89 -1.78
N PHE A 676 -19.42 0.00 -1.16
CA PHE A 676 -19.23 0.02 0.29
C PHE A 676 -20.46 0.53 1.02
N GLN A 677 -21.10 1.58 0.49
CA GLN A 677 -22.35 2.12 1.04
C GLN A 677 -23.47 1.07 1.02
N ALA A 678 -23.58 0.29 -0.06
CA ALA A 678 -24.57 -0.78 -0.19
C ALA A 678 -24.37 -1.87 0.88
N LEU A 679 -23.14 -2.34 1.06
CA LEU A 679 -22.81 -3.28 2.14
C LEU A 679 -23.07 -2.67 3.52
N ARG A 680 -22.72 -1.40 3.73
CA ARG A 680 -22.97 -0.69 4.99
C ARG A 680 -24.45 -0.66 5.34
N ASN A 681 -25.29 -0.34 4.37
CA ASN A 681 -26.75 -0.32 4.54
C ASN A 681 -27.27 -1.71 4.91
N PHE A 682 -26.74 -2.78 4.30
CA PHE A 682 -27.13 -4.15 4.60
C PHE A 682 -26.70 -4.57 6.01
N VAL A 683 -25.47 -4.30 6.45
CA VAL A 683 -25.01 -4.77 7.77
C VAL A 683 -25.58 -3.98 8.94
N ASN A 684 -26.06 -2.76 8.69
CA ASN A 684 -26.68 -1.93 9.72
C ASN A 684 -27.84 -2.67 10.41
N GLY A 685 -27.79 -2.71 11.76
CA GLY A 685 -28.78 -3.35 12.61
C GLY A 685 -28.63 -4.86 12.79
N LEU A 686 -27.64 -5.52 12.17
CA LEU A 686 -27.36 -6.93 12.42
C LEU A 686 -26.60 -7.11 13.75
N PRO A 687 -26.91 -8.15 14.55
CA PRO A 687 -26.32 -8.38 15.87
C PRO A 687 -24.93 -9.06 15.80
N PHE A 688 -24.05 -8.61 14.91
CA PHE A 688 -22.69 -9.17 14.83
C PHE A 688 -21.94 -8.97 16.16
N GLY A 689 -21.35 -10.04 16.69
CA GLY A 689 -20.70 -10.01 18.01
C GLY A 689 -21.65 -9.85 19.20
N ARG A 690 -22.97 -9.79 18.99
CA ARG A 690 -23.98 -9.69 20.07
C ARG A 690 -24.81 -10.96 20.22
N GLU A 691 -24.77 -11.82 19.21
CA GLU A 691 -25.32 -13.17 19.22
C GLU A 691 -24.33 -14.11 18.54
N VAL A 692 -24.45 -15.42 18.81
CA VAL A 692 -23.61 -16.45 18.19
C VAL A 692 -24.13 -16.74 16.79
N TRP A 693 -23.32 -16.46 15.78
CA TRP A 693 -23.62 -16.77 14.39
C TRP A 693 -23.12 -18.16 14.02
N ARG A 694 -23.83 -18.85 13.13
CA ARG A 694 -23.47 -20.17 12.58
C ARG A 694 -23.69 -20.19 11.08
N PRO A 695 -22.93 -21.00 10.31
CA PRO A 695 -23.19 -21.16 8.88
C PRO A 695 -24.63 -21.63 8.67
N LEU A 696 -25.28 -21.06 7.67
CA LEU A 696 -26.65 -21.41 7.29
C LEU A 696 -26.60 -22.40 6.13
N ALA A 697 -27.19 -23.58 6.33
CA ALA A 697 -27.28 -24.58 5.27
C ALA A 697 -28.35 -24.15 4.24
N ILE A 698 -27.95 -24.10 2.97
CA ILE A 698 -28.81 -23.71 1.84
C ILE A 698 -28.84 -24.87 0.84
N ARG A 699 -30.01 -25.44 0.63
CA ARG A 699 -30.30 -26.44 -0.40
C ARG A 699 -30.53 -25.72 -1.71
N LYS A 700 -29.58 -25.88 -2.64
CA LYS A 700 -29.64 -25.33 -4.00
C LYS A 700 -30.69 -26.06 -4.84
N PRO A 701 -31.39 -25.36 -5.74
CA PRO A 701 -32.19 -26.01 -6.76
C PRO A 701 -31.29 -26.74 -7.77
N GLU A 702 -31.82 -27.80 -8.39
CA GLU A 702 -31.20 -28.36 -9.59
C GLU A 702 -31.45 -27.38 -10.75
N ILE A 703 -30.37 -26.79 -11.29
CA ILE A 703 -30.46 -25.89 -12.42
C ILE A 703 -30.15 -26.71 -13.68
N PRO A 704 -31.11 -26.86 -14.61
CA PRO A 704 -30.86 -27.62 -15.82
C PRO A 704 -29.76 -26.94 -16.65
N PRO A 705 -28.86 -27.72 -17.29
CA PRO A 705 -27.88 -27.18 -18.21
C PRO A 705 -28.57 -26.43 -19.35
N SER A 706 -27.92 -25.39 -19.88
CA SER A 706 -28.40 -24.69 -21.08
C SER A 706 -27.48 -24.93 -22.27
N GLU A 707 -28.01 -24.78 -23.47
CA GLU A 707 -27.17 -24.70 -24.66
C GLU A 707 -26.26 -23.45 -24.61
N ALA A 708 -25.03 -23.61 -25.10
CA ALA A 708 -24.07 -22.53 -25.20
C ALA A 708 -24.52 -21.53 -26.29
N GLY A 709 -24.58 -20.24 -25.92
CA GLY A 709 -24.96 -19.15 -26.83
C GLY A 709 -23.78 -18.70 -27.72
N PRO A 710 -24.04 -17.94 -28.80
CA PRO A 710 -22.99 -17.43 -29.68
C PRO A 710 -21.86 -16.73 -28.91
N GLY A 711 -20.62 -17.19 -29.08
CA GLY A 711 -19.43 -16.63 -28.42
C GLY A 711 -19.08 -17.21 -27.04
N ALA A 712 -19.90 -18.12 -26.48
CA ALA A 712 -19.62 -18.85 -25.24
C ALA A 712 -19.33 -20.34 -25.49
N ASN A 713 -18.89 -20.69 -26.70
CA ASN A 713 -18.76 -22.08 -27.15
C ASN A 713 -17.32 -22.62 -27.04
N ASP A 714 -16.39 -21.84 -26.52
CA ASP A 714 -15.00 -22.30 -26.38
C ASP A 714 -14.84 -23.10 -25.08
N ALA A 715 -14.17 -24.24 -25.15
CA ALA A 715 -13.69 -24.94 -23.96
C ALA A 715 -12.28 -24.45 -23.63
N LEU A 716 -12.14 -23.71 -22.52
CA LEU A 716 -10.85 -23.26 -22.00
C LEU A 716 -10.45 -24.15 -20.82
N ILE A 717 -9.29 -24.79 -20.94
CA ILE A 717 -8.78 -25.71 -19.93
C ILE A 717 -7.48 -25.14 -19.35
N LYS A 718 -7.45 -24.94 -18.02
CA LYS A 718 -6.27 -24.49 -17.28
C LYS A 718 -5.56 -25.69 -16.65
N PRO A 719 -4.35 -26.04 -17.10
CA PRO A 719 -3.55 -27.09 -16.50
C PRO A 719 -3.05 -26.70 -15.10
N VAL A 720 -2.72 -27.70 -14.29
CA VAL A 720 -2.17 -27.49 -12.94
C VAL A 720 -0.65 -27.41 -12.96
N ALA A 721 -0.10 -26.59 -12.07
CA ALA A 721 1.35 -26.54 -11.90
C ALA A 721 1.87 -27.87 -11.33
N GLY A 722 2.90 -28.45 -11.96
CA GLY A 722 3.51 -29.66 -11.45
C GLY A 722 4.78 -30.04 -12.20
N PHE A 723 5.87 -30.27 -11.44
CA PHE A 723 7.15 -30.73 -11.96
C PHE A 723 7.31 -32.24 -11.69
N ARG A 724 6.41 -33.03 -12.28
CA ARG A 724 6.29 -34.48 -12.06
C ARG A 724 5.90 -35.18 -13.36
N LYS A 725 5.92 -36.51 -13.35
CA LYS A 725 5.30 -37.31 -14.40
C LYS A 725 3.79 -37.34 -14.19
N ALA A 726 3.00 -37.11 -15.24
CA ALA A 726 1.56 -37.31 -15.20
C ALA A 726 1.22 -38.81 -15.17
N ALA A 727 0.17 -39.19 -14.44
CA ALA A 727 -0.32 -40.56 -14.36
C ALA A 727 -1.10 -40.97 -15.61
N VAL A 728 -1.69 -40.01 -16.32
CA VAL A 728 -2.40 -40.19 -17.59
C VAL A 728 -1.87 -39.24 -18.65
N THR A 729 -2.09 -39.59 -19.92
CA THR A 729 -1.68 -38.77 -21.08
C THR A 729 -2.83 -38.48 -22.04
N GLU A 730 -4.01 -39.07 -21.81
CA GLU A 730 -5.19 -38.89 -22.66
C GLU A 730 -6.31 -38.21 -21.90
N PHE A 731 -6.85 -37.17 -22.50
CA PHE A 731 -7.80 -36.28 -21.89
C PHE A 731 -8.99 -36.03 -22.83
N ARG A 732 -10.17 -36.48 -22.47
CA ARG A 732 -11.44 -36.22 -23.14
C ARG A 732 -12.01 -34.89 -22.70
N VAL A 733 -12.22 -34.00 -23.66
CA VAL A 733 -12.92 -32.73 -23.48
C VAL A 733 -14.42 -32.99 -23.65
N GLY A 734 -15.20 -32.74 -22.60
CA GLY A 734 -16.65 -32.90 -22.59
C GLY A 734 -17.37 -31.82 -23.40
N GLU A 735 -18.62 -32.08 -23.78
CA GLU A 735 -19.49 -31.09 -24.45
C GLU A 735 -19.81 -29.88 -23.54
N ASP A 736 -19.55 -29.99 -22.24
CA ASP A 736 -19.64 -28.92 -21.26
C ASP A 736 -18.32 -28.15 -21.06
N GLY A 737 -17.25 -28.57 -21.76
CA GLY A 737 -15.91 -28.01 -21.66
C GLY A 737 -15.08 -28.52 -20.48
N THR A 738 -15.56 -29.50 -19.72
CA THR A 738 -14.77 -30.18 -18.68
C THR A 738 -13.78 -31.17 -19.28
N ILE A 739 -12.84 -31.66 -18.46
CA ILE A 739 -11.85 -32.66 -18.85
C ILE A 739 -11.77 -33.74 -17.77
N ASN A 740 -11.57 -35.00 -18.16
CA ASN A 740 -11.25 -36.05 -17.19
C ASN A 740 -9.83 -35.86 -16.64
N ASP A 741 -9.61 -36.32 -15.40
CA ASP A 741 -8.29 -36.34 -14.77
C ASP A 741 -7.56 -34.98 -14.81
N ASP A 742 -8.29 -33.88 -14.62
CA ASP A 742 -7.81 -32.51 -14.76
C ASP A 742 -6.53 -32.19 -13.95
N GLN A 743 -6.38 -32.80 -12.77
CA GLN A 743 -5.19 -32.71 -11.91
C GLN A 743 -3.93 -33.32 -12.52
N GLU A 744 -4.05 -34.12 -13.57
CA GLU A 744 -2.95 -34.76 -14.30
C GLU A 744 -2.55 -33.97 -15.56
N LEU A 745 -3.32 -32.96 -15.97
CA LEU A 745 -2.93 -32.07 -17.05
C LEU A 745 -1.96 -31.01 -16.52
N LEU A 746 -0.65 -31.26 -16.70
CA LEU A 746 0.40 -30.41 -16.16
C LEU A 746 0.71 -29.21 -17.05
N SER A 747 0.96 -28.06 -16.44
CA SER A 747 1.30 -26.81 -17.16
C SER A 747 2.70 -26.81 -17.75
N THR A 748 3.54 -27.78 -17.41
CA THR A 748 4.95 -27.85 -17.81
C THR A 748 5.17 -29.06 -18.69
N LEU A 749 5.27 -28.85 -20.00
CA LEU A 749 5.57 -29.89 -20.99
C LEU A 749 7.07 -30.17 -21.01
N GLN A 750 7.47 -31.31 -20.46
CA GLN A 750 8.88 -31.67 -20.30
C GLN A 750 9.52 -32.08 -21.65
N GLY A 751 10.74 -31.59 -21.87
CA GLY A 751 11.59 -31.97 -23.01
C GLY A 751 12.56 -33.10 -22.66
N GLU A 752 13.68 -33.18 -23.37
CA GLU A 752 14.70 -34.23 -23.20
C GLU A 752 15.43 -34.17 -21.85
N GLY A 753 15.69 -32.97 -21.32
CA GLY A 753 16.42 -32.76 -20.06
C GLY A 753 15.74 -33.34 -18.82
N HIS A 754 14.43 -33.62 -18.91
CA HIS A 754 13.63 -34.26 -17.86
C HIS A 754 12.85 -35.46 -18.42
N GLY A 755 13.53 -36.30 -19.20
CA GLY A 755 12.92 -37.46 -19.87
C GLY A 755 12.19 -38.43 -18.94
N ASP A 756 12.59 -38.55 -17.67
CA ASP A 756 11.90 -39.37 -16.66
C ASP A 756 10.51 -38.84 -16.28
N LYS A 757 10.27 -37.54 -16.49
CA LYS A 757 9.00 -36.85 -16.21
C LYS A 757 8.19 -36.56 -17.46
N ARG A 758 8.73 -36.87 -18.64
CA ARG A 758 8.14 -36.54 -19.94
C ARG A 758 6.85 -37.31 -20.20
N THR A 759 5.78 -36.54 -20.38
CA THR A 759 4.43 -37.00 -20.74
C THR A 759 3.82 -36.00 -21.71
N PHE A 760 3.15 -36.49 -22.75
CA PHE A 760 2.55 -35.67 -23.79
C PHE A 760 1.03 -35.75 -23.75
N PRO A 761 0.32 -34.63 -23.49
CA PRO A 761 -1.12 -34.64 -23.45
C PRO A 761 -1.68 -34.88 -24.86
N THR A 762 -2.66 -35.77 -24.91
CA THR A 762 -3.49 -36.03 -26.08
C THR A 762 -4.93 -35.73 -25.72
N PHE A 763 -5.55 -34.83 -26.45
CA PHE A 763 -6.94 -34.43 -26.24
C PHE A 763 -7.87 -35.17 -27.19
N LEU A 764 -8.94 -35.73 -26.67
CA LEU A 764 -10.07 -36.27 -27.44
C LEU A 764 -11.23 -35.27 -27.32
N VAL A 765 -11.61 -34.65 -28.43
CA VAL A 765 -12.57 -33.54 -28.42
C VAL A 765 -13.46 -33.60 -29.65
N ASN A 766 -14.76 -33.33 -29.48
CA ASN A 766 -15.69 -33.20 -30.59
C ASN A 766 -15.81 -31.71 -30.96
N TYR A 767 -15.51 -31.37 -32.22
CA TYR A 767 -15.73 -30.06 -32.81
C TYR A 767 -17.05 -30.06 -33.59
N PRO A 768 -18.15 -29.47 -33.09
CA PRO A 768 -19.43 -29.49 -33.81
C PRO A 768 -19.34 -28.84 -35.19
N ASP A 769 -18.58 -27.75 -35.27
CA ASP A 769 -18.21 -27.04 -36.49
C ASP A 769 -16.68 -26.94 -36.57
N ALA A 770 -16.15 -26.62 -37.77
CA ALA A 770 -14.71 -26.39 -37.91
C ALA A 770 -14.28 -25.22 -37.01
N GLY A 771 -13.16 -25.42 -36.29
CA GLY A 771 -12.67 -24.48 -35.31
C GLY A 771 -11.15 -24.44 -35.28
N GLN A 772 -10.64 -24.08 -34.11
CA GLN A 772 -9.22 -23.94 -33.80
C GLN A 772 -8.92 -24.53 -32.43
N PHE A 773 -7.80 -25.25 -32.37
CA PHE A 773 -7.10 -25.58 -31.13
C PHE A 773 -6.04 -24.51 -30.87
N LYS A 774 -6.07 -23.92 -29.68
CA LYS A 774 -5.11 -22.90 -29.27
C LYS A 774 -4.40 -23.26 -27.98
N LEU A 775 -3.16 -22.81 -27.85
CA LEU A 775 -2.39 -22.92 -26.61
C LEU A 775 -1.42 -21.75 -26.50
N LYS A 776 -1.12 -21.34 -25.27
CA LYS A 776 -0.14 -20.29 -25.00
C LYS A 776 1.22 -20.86 -24.65
N VAL A 777 2.27 -20.38 -25.29
CA VAL A 777 3.67 -20.64 -24.94
C VAL A 777 4.12 -19.49 -24.05
N ASP A 778 4.23 -19.74 -22.74
CA ASP A 778 4.55 -18.73 -21.74
C ASP A 778 6.07 -18.60 -21.56
N THR A 779 6.67 -19.54 -20.84
CA THR A 779 8.11 -19.58 -20.57
C THR A 779 8.71 -20.87 -21.11
N VAL A 780 9.90 -20.77 -21.69
CA VAL A 780 10.68 -21.91 -22.21
C VAL A 780 12.02 -21.93 -21.51
N SER A 781 12.47 -23.10 -21.08
CA SER A 781 13.81 -23.32 -20.53
C SER A 781 14.68 -23.99 -21.57
N ASN A 782 15.94 -23.55 -21.72
CA ASN A 782 16.99 -24.04 -22.62
C ASN A 782 16.61 -24.10 -24.13
N SER A 783 15.63 -24.91 -24.50
CA SER A 783 14.89 -24.85 -25.76
C SER A 783 13.64 -25.71 -25.66
N GLY A 784 12.57 -25.25 -26.32
CA GLY A 784 11.35 -26.01 -26.57
C GLY A 784 11.26 -26.40 -28.05
N HIS A 785 10.58 -27.51 -28.34
CA HIS A 785 10.26 -27.90 -29.71
C HIS A 785 8.88 -28.52 -29.75
N LEU A 786 7.87 -27.70 -30.05
CA LEU A 786 6.49 -28.14 -30.03
C LEU A 786 6.12 -28.80 -31.35
N LYS A 787 5.64 -30.03 -31.26
CA LYS A 787 4.98 -30.74 -32.36
C LYS A 787 3.53 -31.00 -31.99
N ILE A 788 2.61 -30.54 -32.82
CA ILE A 788 1.16 -30.73 -32.61
C ILE A 788 0.62 -31.59 -33.73
N TYR A 789 -0.08 -32.65 -33.36
CA TYR A 789 -0.71 -33.58 -34.29
C TYR A 789 -2.22 -33.49 -34.17
N ILE A 790 -2.92 -33.50 -35.30
CA ILE A 790 -4.38 -33.67 -35.39
C ILE A 790 -4.62 -34.99 -36.13
N ASP A 791 -5.28 -35.95 -35.47
CA ASP A 791 -5.54 -37.30 -35.99
C ASP A 791 -4.26 -37.96 -36.55
N ASP A 792 -3.18 -37.84 -35.76
CA ASP A 792 -1.82 -38.31 -36.07
C ASP A 792 -1.16 -37.68 -37.30
N VAL A 793 -1.78 -36.66 -37.91
CA VAL A 793 -1.17 -35.80 -38.94
C VAL A 793 -0.49 -34.61 -38.26
N LEU A 794 0.79 -34.39 -38.55
CA LEU A 794 1.55 -33.26 -38.04
C LEU A 794 0.96 -31.93 -38.56
N ALA A 795 0.40 -31.14 -37.66
CA ALA A 795 -0.25 -29.86 -37.95
C ALA A 795 0.64 -28.65 -37.60
N LEU A 796 1.55 -28.82 -36.65
CA LEU A 796 2.57 -27.82 -36.29
C LEU A 796 3.88 -28.50 -35.95
N ASP A 797 5.00 -27.95 -36.41
CA ASP A 797 6.35 -28.31 -36.03
C ASP A 797 7.15 -27.03 -35.83
N ARG A 798 7.42 -26.64 -34.58
CA ARG A 798 8.01 -25.33 -34.27
C ARG A 798 8.98 -25.36 -33.09
N GLU A 799 10.17 -24.83 -33.32
CA GLU A 799 11.19 -24.63 -32.29
C GLU A 799 11.02 -23.29 -31.55
N PHE A 800 11.37 -23.32 -30.26
CA PHE A 800 11.40 -22.20 -29.33
C PHE A 800 12.78 -22.18 -28.65
N PRO A 801 13.83 -21.66 -29.30
CA PRO A 801 15.16 -21.60 -28.72
C PRO A 801 15.21 -20.71 -27.47
N CYS A 802 16.20 -20.90 -26.59
CA CYS A 802 16.51 -19.92 -25.55
C CYS A 802 17.92 -19.38 -25.73
N GLY A 803 18.09 -18.10 -25.43
CA GLY A 803 19.33 -17.38 -25.60
C GLY A 803 19.18 -15.94 -25.17
N ASP A 804 20.30 -15.23 -25.13
CA ASP A 804 20.30 -13.79 -24.86
C ASP A 804 19.51 -13.05 -25.95
N GLY A 805 18.54 -12.23 -25.54
CA GLY A 805 17.65 -11.49 -26.44
C GLY A 805 16.62 -12.35 -27.19
N VAL A 806 16.43 -13.62 -26.82
CA VAL A 806 15.45 -14.51 -27.46
C VAL A 806 14.10 -14.43 -26.73
N GLY A 807 13.01 -14.39 -27.50
CA GLY A 807 11.65 -14.22 -26.98
C GLY A 807 11.32 -12.76 -26.70
N LYS A 808 10.29 -12.53 -25.90
CA LYS A 808 9.89 -11.21 -25.37
C LYS A 808 10.84 -10.75 -24.27
N SER A 809 11.33 -11.69 -23.46
CA SER A 809 12.37 -11.46 -22.47
C SER A 809 13.20 -12.73 -22.28
N SER A 810 14.47 -12.59 -21.89
CA SER A 810 15.38 -13.71 -21.62
C SER A 810 16.14 -13.49 -20.32
N LYS A 811 16.27 -14.53 -19.51
CA LYS A 811 17.01 -14.50 -18.25
C LYS A 811 17.98 -15.67 -18.17
N TRP A 812 19.24 -15.36 -17.89
CA TRP A 812 20.23 -16.35 -17.54
C TRP A 812 19.98 -16.86 -16.12
N GLN A 813 19.84 -18.18 -15.98
CA GLN A 813 19.68 -18.82 -14.69
C GLN A 813 21.01 -19.40 -14.24
N GLU A 814 21.68 -18.68 -13.34
CA GLU A 814 23.02 -19.03 -12.87
C GLU A 814 23.08 -20.41 -12.20
N GLN A 815 22.03 -20.81 -11.48
CA GLN A 815 21.96 -22.12 -10.83
C GLN A 815 22.00 -23.30 -11.81
N TRP A 816 21.42 -23.15 -13.01
CA TRP A 816 21.28 -24.24 -13.99
C TRP A 816 22.11 -24.02 -15.26
N GLN A 817 22.83 -22.91 -15.35
CA GLN A 817 23.70 -22.55 -16.47
C GLN A 817 22.96 -22.62 -17.82
N LEU A 818 21.73 -22.08 -17.86
CA LEU A 818 20.88 -22.06 -19.05
C LEU A 818 20.06 -20.76 -19.13
N TRP A 819 19.56 -20.48 -20.32
CA TRP A 819 18.60 -19.39 -20.56
C TRP A 819 17.17 -19.87 -20.37
N GLN A 820 16.35 -19.04 -19.74
CA GLN A 820 14.89 -19.12 -19.80
C GLN A 820 14.36 -17.91 -20.56
N CYS A 821 13.46 -18.14 -21.50
CA CYS A 821 12.88 -17.11 -22.36
C CYS A 821 11.36 -17.08 -22.22
N GLU A 822 10.80 -15.90 -22.04
CA GLU A 822 9.37 -15.66 -22.11
C GLU A 822 8.97 -15.39 -23.55
N TYR A 823 8.03 -16.16 -24.08
CA TYR A 823 7.49 -15.96 -25.43
C TYR A 823 6.17 -15.18 -25.40
N ASP A 824 5.31 -15.47 -24.41
CA ASP A 824 3.99 -14.85 -24.27
C ASP A 824 3.14 -14.94 -25.57
N GLU A 825 3.26 -16.06 -26.29
CA GLU A 825 2.70 -16.23 -27.64
C GLU A 825 1.56 -17.25 -27.65
N GLU A 826 0.45 -16.94 -28.30
CA GLU A 826 -0.65 -17.89 -28.53
C GLU A 826 -0.55 -18.51 -29.93
N LEU A 827 -0.50 -19.84 -29.98
CA LEU A 827 -0.55 -20.61 -31.21
C LEU A 827 -2.00 -21.00 -31.50
N ALA A 828 -2.43 -20.90 -32.75
CA ALA A 828 -3.76 -21.32 -33.19
C ALA A 828 -3.67 -22.25 -34.41
N ILE A 829 -4.22 -23.45 -34.27
CA ILE A 829 -4.16 -24.51 -35.27
C ILE A 829 -5.58 -24.82 -35.74
N PRO A 830 -5.90 -24.72 -37.05
CA PRO A 830 -7.21 -25.09 -37.56
C PRO A 830 -7.54 -26.57 -37.31
N VAL A 831 -8.76 -26.85 -36.86
CA VAL A 831 -9.26 -28.19 -36.57
C VAL A 831 -10.59 -28.40 -37.32
N PRO A 832 -10.71 -29.43 -38.17
CA PRO A 832 -11.98 -29.69 -38.87
C PRO A 832 -13.06 -30.23 -37.92
N ALA A 833 -14.35 -30.06 -38.29
CA ALA A 833 -15.49 -30.57 -37.53
C ALA A 833 -15.47 -32.10 -37.34
N GLY A 834 -16.00 -32.60 -36.22
CA GLY A 834 -16.07 -34.01 -35.84
C GLY A 834 -15.24 -34.34 -34.60
N GLU A 835 -15.18 -35.61 -34.22
CA GLU A 835 -14.28 -36.11 -33.18
C GLU A 835 -12.83 -36.02 -33.65
N ARG A 836 -11.96 -35.46 -32.80
CA ARG A 836 -10.56 -35.17 -33.10
C ARG A 836 -9.64 -35.62 -31.98
N ARG A 837 -8.48 -36.16 -32.36
CA ARG A 837 -7.37 -36.51 -31.49
C ARG A 837 -6.24 -35.50 -31.66
N ILE A 838 -5.98 -34.68 -30.64
CA ILE A 838 -4.98 -33.61 -30.69
C ILE A 838 -3.83 -33.93 -29.72
N ARG A 839 -2.63 -34.21 -30.23
CA ARG A 839 -1.46 -34.55 -29.39
C ARG A 839 -0.45 -33.41 -29.41
N VAL A 840 0.01 -32.98 -28.23
CA VAL A 840 1.00 -31.91 -28.06
C VAL A 840 2.28 -32.50 -27.48
N GLU A 841 3.38 -32.38 -28.20
CA GLU A 841 4.67 -32.93 -27.83
C GLU A 841 5.73 -31.85 -27.72
N ASN A 842 6.62 -31.98 -26.74
CA ASN A 842 7.83 -31.17 -26.63
C ASN A 842 9.08 -32.05 -26.84
N HIS A 843 9.77 -31.84 -27.96
CA HIS A 843 11.04 -32.51 -28.29
C HIS A 843 12.25 -31.62 -28.02
N GLY A 844 12.06 -30.48 -27.36
CA GLY A 844 13.12 -29.54 -27.04
C GLY A 844 14.05 -30.11 -25.97
N LYS A 845 15.19 -29.45 -25.76
CA LYS A 845 16.17 -29.88 -24.75
C LYS A 845 15.62 -29.81 -23.33
N ASP A 846 14.59 -29.00 -23.07
CA ASP A 846 14.04 -28.82 -21.72
C ASP A 846 12.56 -28.36 -21.81
N TRP A 847 11.95 -27.94 -20.70
CA TRP A 847 10.51 -27.76 -20.59
C TRP A 847 9.96 -26.49 -21.28
N VAL A 848 8.67 -26.57 -21.64
CA VAL A 848 7.84 -25.46 -22.13
C VAL A 848 6.62 -25.31 -21.21
N ARG A 849 6.35 -24.09 -20.75
CA ARG A 849 5.18 -23.79 -19.90
C ARG A 849 3.98 -23.38 -20.75
N ILE A 850 2.88 -24.13 -20.58
CA ILE A 850 1.58 -23.91 -21.22
C ILE A 850 0.54 -23.58 -20.13
N PRO A 851 0.08 -22.32 -20.02
CA PRO A 851 -0.83 -21.91 -18.95
C PRO A 851 -2.30 -22.17 -19.26
N TYR A 852 -2.66 -22.48 -20.52
CA TYR A 852 -4.02 -22.87 -20.92
C TYR A 852 -4.05 -23.50 -22.32
N PHE A 853 -5.14 -24.24 -22.59
CA PHE A 853 -5.55 -24.73 -23.90
C PHE A 853 -6.97 -24.23 -24.22
N ILE A 854 -7.26 -23.91 -25.48
CA ILE A 854 -8.59 -23.47 -25.94
C ILE A 854 -9.03 -24.35 -27.11
N PHE A 855 -10.24 -24.91 -27.01
CA PHE A 855 -10.91 -25.65 -28.08
C PHE A 855 -12.11 -24.84 -28.52
N THR A 856 -11.95 -24.10 -29.61
CA THR A 856 -12.97 -23.13 -30.01
C THR A 856 -14.24 -23.82 -30.51
N GLY A 857 -15.41 -23.31 -30.13
CA GLY A 857 -16.70 -23.85 -30.58
C GLY A 857 -17.10 -25.23 -30.05
N CYS A 858 -16.28 -25.87 -29.20
CA CYS A 858 -16.50 -27.26 -28.73
C CYS A 858 -17.49 -27.40 -27.56
N ARG A 859 -17.70 -26.34 -26.77
CA ARG A 859 -18.65 -26.33 -25.65
C ARG A 859 -20.07 -26.09 -26.18
N ARG A 860 -20.94 -27.08 -26.00
CA ARG A 860 -22.38 -27.02 -26.31
C ARG A 860 -23.25 -26.88 -25.07
N ILE A 861 -22.76 -27.34 -23.92
CA ILE A 861 -23.47 -27.30 -22.65
C ILE A 861 -22.80 -26.26 -21.75
N VAL A 862 -23.60 -25.39 -21.15
CA VAL A 862 -23.17 -24.50 -20.08
C VAL A 862 -23.85 -24.95 -18.80
N HIS A 863 -23.06 -25.51 -17.88
CA HIS A 863 -23.51 -25.73 -16.51
C HIS A 863 -23.64 -24.38 -15.83
N ARG A 864 -24.87 -24.07 -15.42
CA ARG A 864 -25.19 -22.89 -14.65
C ARG A 864 -25.24 -23.30 -13.18
N ASP A 865 -24.48 -22.63 -12.34
CA ASP A 865 -24.53 -22.82 -10.89
C ASP A 865 -24.98 -21.53 -10.22
N VAL A 866 -25.50 -21.67 -9.02
CA VAL A 866 -25.78 -20.58 -8.09
C VAL A 866 -24.78 -20.67 -6.95
N ILE A 867 -24.07 -19.59 -6.69
CA ILE A 867 -23.25 -19.46 -5.49
C ILE A 867 -24.18 -19.05 -4.35
N CYS A 868 -24.14 -19.80 -3.25
CA CYS A 868 -24.93 -19.53 -2.06
C CYS A 868 -24.01 -19.35 -0.86
N ALA A 869 -24.23 -18.31 -0.09
CA ALA A 869 -23.59 -18.08 1.20
C ALA A 869 -24.66 -17.63 2.20
N GLY A 870 -24.53 -18.04 3.45
CA GLY A 870 -25.46 -17.64 4.49
C GLY A 870 -24.95 -17.89 5.89
N MET A 871 -25.42 -17.04 6.81
CA MET A 871 -25.12 -17.09 8.23
C MET A 871 -26.41 -16.86 9.01
N MET A 872 -26.54 -17.44 10.19
CA MET A 872 -27.70 -17.17 11.06
C MET A 872 -27.29 -17.06 12.52
N CYS A 873 -28.02 -16.24 13.26
CA CYS A 873 -28.10 -16.28 14.72
C CYS A 873 -29.54 -16.59 15.13
N ASP A 874 -29.92 -16.36 16.39
CA ASP A 874 -31.25 -16.71 16.87
C ASP A 874 -32.30 -15.67 16.48
N SER A 875 -31.91 -14.39 16.32
CA SER A 875 -32.81 -13.31 15.94
C SER A 875 -32.88 -13.04 14.43
N VAL A 876 -31.88 -13.44 13.65
CA VAL A 876 -31.84 -13.18 12.20
C VAL A 876 -30.94 -14.15 11.43
N GLY A 877 -31.40 -14.57 10.25
CA GLY A 877 -30.60 -15.21 9.20
C GLY A 877 -30.27 -14.25 8.06
N ILE A 878 -29.11 -14.39 7.44
CA ILE A 878 -28.73 -13.69 6.21
C ILE A 878 -28.38 -14.69 5.12
N VAL A 879 -28.84 -14.44 3.90
CA VAL A 879 -28.59 -15.28 2.73
C VAL A 879 -28.20 -14.40 1.55
N TRP A 880 -27.19 -14.82 0.80
CA TRP A 880 -26.83 -14.25 -0.49
C TRP A 880 -26.82 -15.35 -1.55
N LEU A 881 -27.54 -15.11 -2.64
CA LEU A 881 -27.66 -15.99 -3.79
C LEU A 881 -27.11 -15.25 -5.00
N GLN A 882 -26.13 -15.82 -5.68
CA GLN A 882 -25.45 -15.20 -6.80
C GLN A 882 -25.46 -16.14 -8.00
N ASN A 883 -25.83 -15.62 -9.17
CA ASN A 883 -25.70 -16.31 -10.44
C ASN A 883 -24.22 -16.58 -10.69
N GLY A 884 -23.77 -17.84 -10.65
CA GLY A 884 -22.35 -18.20 -10.73
C GLY A 884 -21.63 -17.65 -11.96
N MET A 885 -22.37 -17.39 -13.04
CA MET A 885 -21.85 -16.74 -14.25
C MET A 885 -21.62 -15.24 -14.10
N SER A 886 -22.25 -14.55 -13.15
CA SER A 886 -22.13 -13.10 -12.90
C SER A 886 -20.80 -12.72 -12.23
N SER A 887 -19.68 -13.06 -12.87
CA SER A 887 -18.32 -12.66 -12.48
C SER A 887 -17.90 -11.39 -13.23
N TRP A 888 -16.89 -10.68 -12.69
CA TRP A 888 -16.30 -9.52 -13.34
C TRP A 888 -15.88 -9.82 -14.80
N PHE A 889 -15.28 -10.98 -15.03
CA PHE A 889 -14.78 -11.39 -16.34
C PHE A 889 -15.92 -11.66 -17.34
N ASN A 890 -16.96 -12.38 -16.92
CA ASN A 890 -18.07 -12.71 -17.80
C ASN A 890 -18.94 -11.48 -18.15
N HIS A 891 -18.98 -10.47 -17.29
CA HIS A 891 -19.62 -9.18 -17.60
C HIS A 891 -18.89 -8.43 -18.70
N VAL A 892 -17.56 -8.40 -18.68
CA VAL A 892 -16.75 -7.85 -19.78
C VAL A 892 -17.03 -8.59 -21.09
N LEU A 893 -17.12 -9.92 -21.04
CA LEU A 893 -17.43 -10.74 -22.22
C LEU A 893 -18.91 -10.70 -22.62
N LYS A 894 -19.79 -10.06 -21.84
CA LYS A 894 -21.24 -10.05 -22.03
C LYS A 894 -21.85 -11.46 -22.10
N GLN A 895 -21.31 -12.37 -21.30
CA GLN A 895 -21.69 -13.80 -21.27
C GLN A 895 -22.60 -14.16 -20.07
N VAL A 896 -23.06 -13.19 -19.28
CA VAL A 896 -23.94 -13.43 -18.14
C VAL A 896 -25.37 -13.64 -18.63
N SER A 897 -25.93 -14.82 -18.36
CA SER A 897 -27.33 -15.13 -18.64
C SER A 897 -28.11 -15.33 -17.34
N PRO A 898 -29.33 -14.79 -17.19
CA PRO A 898 -30.12 -14.97 -15.98
C PRO A 898 -30.43 -16.43 -15.69
N LEU A 899 -30.42 -16.81 -14.41
CA LEU A 899 -30.96 -18.08 -13.95
C LEU A 899 -32.49 -17.99 -13.89
N PRO A 900 -33.23 -19.06 -14.25
CA PRO A 900 -34.67 -19.09 -14.10
C PRO A 900 -35.08 -18.98 -12.62
N ALA A 901 -36.34 -18.59 -12.38
CA ALA A 901 -36.90 -18.63 -11.03
C ALA A 901 -36.83 -20.06 -10.48
N ALA A 902 -36.39 -20.19 -9.23
CA ALA A 902 -36.23 -21.46 -8.54
C ALA A 902 -36.46 -21.29 -7.03
N THR A 903 -36.72 -22.40 -6.35
CA THR A 903 -36.95 -22.43 -4.89
C THR A 903 -35.69 -22.91 -4.17
N TYR A 904 -35.30 -22.20 -3.13
CA TYR A 904 -34.12 -22.48 -2.31
C TYR A 904 -34.57 -22.89 -0.91
N GLY A 905 -34.07 -24.02 -0.40
CA GLY A 905 -34.39 -24.48 0.94
C GLY A 905 -33.37 -23.97 1.96
N VAL A 906 -33.81 -23.21 2.96
CA VAL A 906 -32.96 -22.73 4.05
C VAL A 906 -33.30 -23.48 5.32
N GLU A 907 -32.31 -24.10 5.95
CA GLU A 907 -32.53 -24.82 7.21
C GLU A 907 -32.67 -23.82 8.37
N VAL A 908 -33.76 -23.91 9.12
CA VAL A 908 -34.08 -23.02 10.24
C VAL A 908 -34.27 -23.82 11.53
N ALA A 909 -33.99 -23.18 12.66
CA ALA A 909 -34.00 -23.87 13.96
C ALA A 909 -35.42 -24.20 14.47
N LYS A 910 -36.46 -23.49 14.02
CA LYS A 910 -37.84 -23.66 14.48
C LYS A 910 -38.82 -23.52 13.33
N ASP A 911 -39.86 -24.35 13.32
CA ASP A 911 -41.02 -24.15 12.46
C ASP A 911 -41.80 -22.90 12.91
N GLY A 912 -42.53 -22.29 11.98
CA GLY A 912 -43.32 -21.09 12.23
C GLY A 912 -43.19 -20.05 11.14
N ARG A 913 -43.70 -18.84 11.40
CA ARG A 913 -43.70 -17.74 10.43
C ARG A 913 -42.40 -16.94 10.52
N TYR A 914 -41.87 -16.58 9.37
CA TYR A 914 -40.68 -15.75 9.21
C TYR A 914 -40.99 -14.57 8.30
N ARG A 915 -40.46 -13.40 8.63
CA ARG A 915 -40.44 -12.24 7.75
C ARG A 915 -39.13 -12.25 6.97
N VAL A 916 -39.21 -12.39 5.65
CA VAL A 916 -38.07 -12.30 4.74
C VAL A 916 -38.06 -10.92 4.12
N GLU A 917 -37.00 -10.16 4.36
CA GLU A 917 -36.71 -8.90 3.68
C GLU A 917 -35.72 -9.20 2.55
N TRP A 918 -36.13 -9.00 1.30
CA TRP A 918 -35.26 -9.13 0.14
C TRP A 918 -34.56 -7.81 -0.15
N TRP A 919 -33.29 -7.88 -0.54
CA TRP A 919 -32.41 -6.72 -0.72
C TRP A 919 -31.88 -6.64 -2.15
N GLU A 920 -31.97 -5.46 -2.74
CA GLU A 920 -31.25 -5.09 -3.96
C GLU A 920 -29.80 -4.76 -3.55
N THR A 921 -28.85 -5.54 -4.06
CA THR A 921 -27.48 -5.62 -3.53
C THR A 921 -26.58 -4.48 -4.03
N TRP A 922 -26.91 -3.80 -5.13
CA TRP A 922 -26.12 -2.67 -5.62
C TRP A 922 -26.38 -1.38 -4.86
N LYS A 923 -27.59 -1.21 -4.33
CA LYS A 923 -27.98 -0.04 -3.52
C LYS A 923 -27.96 -0.33 -2.03
N GLY A 924 -28.00 -1.61 -1.64
CA GLY A 924 -28.19 -2.03 -0.27
C GLY A 924 -29.53 -1.52 0.26
N THR A 925 -30.61 -1.78 -0.45
CA THR A 925 -31.97 -1.35 -0.05
C THR A 925 -32.94 -2.52 -0.08
N VAL A 926 -33.95 -2.48 0.79
CA VAL A 926 -35.02 -3.47 0.77
C VAL A 926 -35.83 -3.32 -0.53
N SER A 927 -35.88 -4.37 -1.33
CA SER A 927 -36.68 -4.41 -2.56
C SER A 927 -38.14 -4.72 -2.26
N HIS A 928 -38.38 -5.71 -1.39
CA HIS A 928 -39.70 -6.06 -0.85
C HIS A 928 -39.57 -6.93 0.40
N SER A 929 -40.68 -7.20 1.07
CA SER A 929 -40.73 -8.11 2.21
C SER A 929 -41.93 -9.05 2.09
N GLN A 930 -41.78 -10.26 2.60
CA GLN A 930 -42.83 -11.29 2.59
C GLN A 930 -42.83 -12.11 3.88
N GLU A 931 -43.98 -12.63 4.26
CA GLU A 931 -44.08 -13.66 5.30
C GLU A 931 -44.02 -15.04 4.64
N VAL A 932 -43.18 -15.92 5.17
CA VAL A 932 -43.01 -17.30 4.72
C VAL A 932 -43.09 -18.21 5.94
N GLU A 933 -43.78 -19.35 5.80
CA GLU A 933 -43.89 -20.35 6.87
C GLU A 933 -42.82 -21.43 6.68
N ALA A 934 -42.02 -21.69 7.71
CA ALA A 934 -41.11 -22.84 7.75
C ALA A 934 -41.84 -24.08 8.29
N ARG A 935 -41.58 -25.22 7.65
CA ARG A 935 -42.12 -26.53 8.03
C ARG A 935 -41.02 -27.57 7.96
N ASP A 936 -41.02 -28.52 8.90
CA ASP A 936 -40.03 -29.59 8.98
C ASP A 936 -38.58 -29.06 9.03
N GLY A 937 -38.37 -27.91 9.69
CA GLY A 937 -37.07 -27.24 9.81
C GLY A 937 -36.57 -26.56 8.54
N VAL A 938 -37.41 -26.38 7.51
CA VAL A 938 -37.01 -25.77 6.24
C VAL A 938 -37.91 -24.58 5.89
N LEU A 939 -37.28 -23.45 5.55
CA LEU A 939 -37.90 -22.26 4.99
C LEU A 939 -37.63 -22.23 3.48
N LEU A 940 -38.67 -22.15 2.66
CA LEU A 940 -38.54 -22.10 1.19
C LEU A 940 -38.47 -20.64 0.70
N LEU A 941 -37.38 -20.27 0.05
CA LEU A 941 -37.15 -18.94 -0.51
C LEU A 941 -37.32 -18.95 -2.03
N GLU A 942 -38.06 -17.98 -2.55
CA GLU A 942 -38.34 -17.82 -3.98
C GLU A 942 -37.92 -16.41 -4.44
N PRO A 943 -36.64 -16.18 -4.75
CA PRO A 943 -36.14 -14.86 -5.16
C PRO A 943 -36.62 -14.40 -6.55
N GLY A 944 -37.30 -15.27 -7.31
CA GLY A 944 -37.56 -15.06 -8.73
C GLY A 944 -36.32 -15.35 -9.61
N PRO A 945 -36.32 -14.93 -10.89
CA PRO A 945 -35.18 -15.10 -11.77
C PRO A 945 -33.94 -14.33 -11.27
N LEU A 946 -32.77 -14.96 -11.30
CA LEU A 946 -31.53 -14.38 -10.79
C LEU A 946 -30.64 -13.89 -11.94
N ALA A 947 -30.70 -12.60 -12.25
CA ALA A 947 -29.84 -12.00 -13.28
C ALA A 947 -28.37 -11.95 -12.84
N THR A 948 -28.12 -11.40 -11.64
CA THR A 948 -26.79 -11.24 -11.06
C THR A 948 -26.73 -11.87 -9.69
N ASP A 949 -27.46 -11.32 -8.73
CA ASP A 949 -27.47 -11.74 -7.34
C ASP A 949 -28.61 -11.07 -6.55
N VAL A 950 -28.89 -11.59 -5.37
CA VAL A 950 -29.86 -11.04 -4.42
C VAL A 950 -29.45 -11.44 -2.99
N ALA A 951 -29.80 -10.61 -2.00
CA ALA A 951 -29.62 -10.94 -0.60
C ALA A 951 -30.94 -10.91 0.18
N ALA A 952 -31.00 -11.58 1.32
CA ALA A 952 -32.15 -11.58 2.21
C ALA A 952 -31.75 -11.51 3.69
N LYS A 953 -32.56 -10.82 4.49
CA LYS A 953 -32.61 -10.94 5.95
C LYS A 953 -33.86 -11.71 6.34
N ILE A 954 -33.73 -12.70 7.21
CA ILE A 954 -34.78 -13.65 7.59
C ILE A 954 -35.01 -13.52 9.10
N PHE A 955 -36.16 -12.99 9.50
CA PHE A 955 -36.50 -12.75 10.91
C PHE A 955 -37.60 -13.71 11.37
N PRO A 956 -37.43 -14.46 12.46
CA PRO A 956 -38.52 -15.22 13.06
C PRO A 956 -39.60 -14.26 13.61
N ILE A 957 -40.86 -14.51 13.27
CA ILE A 957 -42.01 -13.78 13.81
C ILE A 957 -42.41 -14.46 15.11
N ARG A 958 -42.43 -13.70 16.20
CA ARG A 958 -42.86 -14.20 17.52
C ARG A 958 -44.37 -14.39 17.62
#